data_AF-A0A075ASF0-F1
#
_entry.id   AF-A0A075ASF0-F1
#
_cell.length_a   1.000
_cell.length_b   1.000
_cell.length_c   1.000
_cell.angle_alpha   90.00
_cell.angle_beta   90.00
_cell.angle_gamma   90.00
#
_symmetry.space_group_name_H-M   'P 1'
#
loop_
_entity.id
_entity.type
_entity.pdbx_description
1 polymer ?
#
loop_
_entity_poly.entity_id
_entity_poly.type
_entity_poly.pdbx_seq_one_letter_code
_entity_poly.pdbx_strand_id
1 'polypeptide(L)'
;MGFKQEDFKTCEQSGFCKRQRSFEPANLYKLENINWNNKILSADIVQDMNKDHWKLKVSILEEGTVRVKIGRPERYEIPKDYVLLKSNINAAGYYNENVISYNDIKVDIQQSPLKMTIKYKEKDILLLNENNLLNLENSDVASPEIFKGKEDTQPKGNQSIGMDLTFVGSLNVFGIPEHASSLRLKPTKNSNEGYNEPYRLYNLDVFEYELDSPASLYGSIPFMLSQGGQSSGILWTNPSETWIDVEYKESNAVQTHWMSESGILDLFIFPGPNIRDVYKQYSTVIGTTILPPLFSLAYHQCRWNYNDQKDVETVDKNFDLFDIPYDVLWLDIEHTDGKRYLTWDKQKFPNPIEMQDKLSAKGRKDDGYFLSKEASSLSLFVKDKNLKDFEGWCWPGNSNWIDFLNPKAREFWKEKLSLENYQGSTKNLYIWNDMNEVSVFSGPEITMPKDNIHHEGVEHRDVHNIYGLLQQRSTAEGLSARNNERPFVLSRAFFAGSNRYGAIWTGDNMAEWSHLKASIPMLLSISLAGLPFAGADVGGFFGNTEPELLARWYQFGAFQPFFRAHAHIDTKRREPWLFGEPYTTIIRNAIRKRYKLLPYTYTLFYESHVTGMPVMRPLFFEYPNDNEIFQKEESFLLGSSILVQGVFNKGQEQVDVFLPGRDQKLYSGSHNLFYPLEKGIPVFIKGGSIIPIKDVVRRSSSLMFQDPYTLIVALDENQQAKGFVYQDDEKSFNYLKNEFVLNEISFQGNKLISNPNGSFGFDARKVYANPDNFKNAYPFAESELSNKDYLKNTLNKIIIYNVKAKPNNVYLSAESLNRANKTRQPPFLSFMYNDADHILTIKQPGCFLSEKWSLTLK
;
A
#
# COMPACT_ATOMS: atom_id res chain seq x y z
N MET A 1 0.69 -24.87 -13.00
CA MET A 1 -0.39 -25.69 -13.58
C MET A 1 -1.14 -24.82 -14.56
N GLY A 2 -2.31 -24.30 -14.19
CA GLY A 2 -3.07 -23.27 -14.88
C GLY A 2 -4.27 -22.91 -14.00
N PHE A 3 -4.89 -21.75 -14.22
CA PHE A 3 -6.06 -21.35 -13.44
C PHE A 3 -7.23 -22.33 -13.60
N LYS A 4 -8.02 -22.45 -12.53
CA LYS A 4 -9.15 -23.36 -12.40
C LYS A 4 -10.24 -22.67 -11.58
N GLN A 5 -11.21 -22.09 -12.27
CA GLN A 5 -12.35 -21.48 -11.60
C GLN A 5 -13.09 -22.48 -10.69
N GLU A 6 -13.04 -23.79 -10.99
CA GLU A 6 -13.66 -24.81 -10.16
C GLU A 6 -12.91 -25.12 -8.86
N ASP A 7 -11.69 -24.61 -8.62
CA ASP A 7 -10.99 -24.70 -7.33
C ASP A 7 -11.43 -23.62 -6.32
N PHE A 8 -12.18 -22.59 -6.75
CA PHE A 8 -12.62 -21.47 -5.92
C PHE A 8 -14.14 -21.30 -5.93
N LYS A 9 -14.73 -20.92 -4.78
CA LYS A 9 -16.19 -20.74 -4.63
C LYS A 9 -16.72 -19.51 -5.38
N THR A 10 -17.86 -19.68 -6.05
CA THR A 10 -18.79 -18.58 -6.35
C THR A 10 -19.66 -18.25 -5.13
N CYS A 11 -20.39 -17.12 -5.14
CA CYS A 11 -21.28 -16.76 -4.04
C CYS A 11 -22.38 -17.81 -3.80
N GLU A 12 -22.89 -18.44 -4.87
CA GLU A 12 -23.86 -19.54 -4.80
C GLU A 12 -23.28 -20.82 -4.14
N GLN A 13 -21.95 -20.98 -4.11
CA GLN A 13 -21.22 -22.08 -3.46
C GLN A 13 -20.69 -21.74 -2.05
N SER A 14 -20.77 -20.47 -1.64
CA SER A 14 -20.45 -20.01 -0.29
C SER A 14 -21.77 -19.77 0.44
N GLY A 15 -22.23 -20.72 1.26
CA GLY A 15 -23.63 -20.78 1.65
C GLY A 15 -24.11 -19.56 2.43
N PHE A 16 -23.24 -18.85 3.15
CA PHE A 16 -23.59 -17.57 3.75
C PHE A 16 -23.75 -16.44 2.72
N CYS A 17 -22.88 -16.36 1.70
CA CYS A 17 -23.04 -15.39 0.62
C CYS A 17 -24.35 -15.62 -0.12
N LYS A 18 -24.65 -16.89 -0.45
CA LYS A 18 -25.95 -17.28 -1.02
C LYS A 18 -27.12 -16.78 -0.17
N ARG A 19 -27.17 -17.11 1.13
CA ARG A 19 -28.27 -16.73 2.04
C ARG A 19 -28.42 -15.21 2.15
N GLN A 20 -27.32 -14.48 2.28
CA GLN A 20 -27.32 -13.01 2.36
C GLN A 20 -27.71 -12.36 1.03
N ARG A 21 -27.25 -12.88 -0.11
CA ARG A 21 -27.56 -12.34 -1.44
C ARG A 21 -28.99 -12.63 -1.88
N SER A 22 -29.59 -13.71 -1.36
CA SER A 22 -31.01 -14.05 -1.49
C SER A 22 -31.89 -13.50 -0.35
N PHE A 23 -31.38 -12.61 0.50
CA PHE A 23 -32.17 -12.04 1.60
C PHE A 23 -33.16 -11.00 1.06
N GLU A 24 -34.45 -11.22 1.31
CA GLU A 24 -35.53 -10.32 0.88
C GLU A 24 -35.67 -9.13 1.85
N PRO A 25 -35.70 -7.87 1.34
CA PRO A 25 -35.89 -6.66 2.13
C PRO A 25 -37.05 -6.73 3.15
N ALA A 26 -36.73 -6.61 4.44
CA ALA A 26 -37.72 -6.72 5.51
C ALA A 26 -37.44 -5.81 6.71
N ASN A 27 -38.50 -5.18 7.24
CA ASN A 27 -38.47 -4.29 8.40
C ASN A 27 -38.27 -5.05 9.73
N LEU A 28 -37.25 -5.91 9.84
CA LEU A 28 -37.11 -6.88 10.93
C LEU A 28 -36.58 -6.29 12.25
N TYR A 29 -35.82 -5.19 12.19
CA TYR A 29 -34.99 -4.71 13.28
C TYR A 29 -35.43 -3.33 13.78
N LYS A 30 -35.52 -3.19 15.11
CA LYS A 30 -35.84 -1.94 15.82
C LYS A 30 -34.90 -1.72 17.01
N LEU A 31 -34.83 -0.49 17.50
CA LEU A 31 -34.06 -0.12 18.69
C LEU A 31 -34.93 -0.07 19.95
N GLU A 32 -34.43 -0.68 21.03
CA GLU A 32 -34.94 -0.55 22.39
C GLU A 32 -33.78 -0.18 23.35
N ASN A 33 -34.07 0.16 24.60
CA ASN A 33 -33.08 0.47 25.64
C ASN A 33 -31.99 1.49 25.22
N ILE A 34 -32.37 2.55 24.50
CA ILE A 34 -31.43 3.57 24.01
C ILE A 34 -30.84 4.36 25.19
N ASN A 35 -29.51 4.40 25.26
CA ASN A 35 -28.72 5.03 26.31
C ASN A 35 -27.57 5.86 25.69
N TRP A 36 -27.43 7.11 26.11
CA TRP A 36 -26.30 7.99 25.76
C TRP A 36 -25.34 8.12 26.95
N ASN A 37 -24.13 7.59 26.83
CA ASN A 37 -23.12 7.63 27.90
C ASN A 37 -21.70 7.75 27.32
N ASN A 38 -20.82 8.52 27.97
CA ASN A 38 -19.45 8.80 27.50
C ASN A 38 -19.37 9.27 26.03
N LYS A 39 -20.40 9.99 25.57
CA LYS A 39 -20.61 10.46 24.19
C LYS A 39 -20.77 9.33 23.14
N ILE A 40 -21.18 8.14 23.58
CA ILE A 40 -21.51 7.00 22.74
C ILE A 40 -23.00 6.71 22.93
N LEU A 41 -23.74 6.58 21.83
CA LEU A 41 -25.09 6.01 21.86
C LEU A 41 -24.94 4.49 21.90
N SER A 42 -25.68 3.84 22.78
CA SER A 42 -25.81 2.39 22.86
C SER A 42 -27.28 2.02 22.92
N ALA A 43 -27.67 0.96 22.21
CA ALA A 43 -29.05 0.51 22.16
C ALA A 43 -29.10 -1.01 21.96
N ASP A 44 -30.24 -1.61 22.28
CA ASP A 44 -30.52 -3.00 22.02
C ASP A 44 -31.23 -3.11 20.67
N ILE A 45 -30.72 -3.97 19.77
CA ILE A 45 -31.40 -4.27 18.51
C ILE A 45 -32.31 -5.46 18.76
N VAL A 46 -33.61 -5.25 18.67
CA VAL A 46 -34.62 -6.30 18.83
C VAL A 46 -35.16 -6.68 17.45
N GLN A 47 -35.25 -7.98 17.20
CA GLN A 47 -35.93 -8.55 16.04
C GLN A 47 -37.35 -8.94 16.44
N ASP A 48 -38.38 -8.59 15.67
CA ASP A 48 -39.79 -8.68 16.09
C ASP A 48 -40.32 -10.10 16.44
N MET A 49 -39.54 -11.16 16.25
CA MET A 49 -39.88 -12.53 16.66
C MET A 49 -38.82 -13.24 17.54
N ASN A 50 -37.63 -12.66 17.78
CA ASN A 50 -36.51 -13.34 18.46
C ASN A 50 -35.93 -12.54 19.63
N LYS A 51 -35.36 -13.25 20.60
CA LYS A 51 -34.78 -12.68 21.84
C LYS A 51 -33.26 -12.45 21.77
N ASP A 52 -32.68 -12.36 20.58
CA ASP A 52 -31.24 -12.21 20.40
C ASP A 52 -30.73 -10.87 20.93
N HIS A 53 -29.72 -10.91 21.80
CA HIS A 53 -29.20 -9.75 22.52
C HIS A 53 -28.14 -8.95 21.72
N TRP A 54 -28.47 -8.59 20.49
CA TRP A 54 -27.64 -7.72 19.66
C TRP A 54 -27.57 -6.30 20.25
N LYS A 55 -26.38 -5.71 20.28
CA LYS A 55 -26.13 -4.35 20.79
C LYS A 55 -25.62 -3.45 19.67
N LEU A 56 -26.31 -2.34 19.43
CA LEU A 56 -25.84 -1.22 18.64
C LEU A 56 -24.94 -0.32 19.50
N LYS A 57 -23.85 0.19 18.92
CA LYS A 57 -23.14 1.39 19.41
C LYS A 57 -22.89 2.35 18.26
N VAL A 58 -23.14 3.64 18.47
CA VAL A 58 -22.88 4.70 17.48
C VAL A 58 -22.13 5.85 18.16
N SER A 59 -21.09 6.35 17.51
CA SER A 59 -20.31 7.50 17.98
C SER A 59 -19.75 8.31 16.81
N ILE A 60 -19.62 9.62 17.02
CA ILE A 60 -18.74 10.47 16.21
C ILE A 60 -17.44 10.61 17.02
N LEU A 61 -16.29 10.54 16.36
CA LEU A 61 -14.97 10.59 16.96
C LEU A 61 -14.42 12.03 16.93
N GLU A 62 -13.39 12.33 17.73
CA GLU A 62 -12.83 13.70 17.84
C GLU A 62 -12.27 14.25 16.51
N GLU A 63 -11.88 13.39 15.57
CA GLU A 63 -11.48 13.78 14.20
C GLU A 63 -12.64 13.94 13.20
N GLY A 64 -13.88 13.63 13.60
CA GLY A 64 -15.06 13.65 12.72
C GLY A 64 -15.36 12.34 11.97
N THR A 65 -14.56 11.30 12.16
CA THR A 65 -14.92 9.94 11.72
C THR A 65 -16.16 9.47 12.49
N VAL A 66 -17.13 8.85 11.82
CA VAL A 66 -18.28 8.19 12.49
C VAL A 66 -17.98 6.70 12.62
N ARG A 67 -18.36 6.08 13.74
CA ARG A 67 -18.24 4.63 13.96
C ARG A 67 -19.57 4.03 14.38
N VAL A 68 -19.97 2.97 13.68
CA VAL A 68 -21.17 2.17 13.95
C VAL A 68 -20.72 0.74 14.27
N LYS A 69 -21.20 0.17 15.36
CA LYS A 69 -20.95 -1.23 15.74
C LYS A 69 -22.24 -1.98 16.02
N ILE A 70 -22.36 -3.19 15.48
CA ILE A 70 -23.44 -4.14 15.80
C ILE A 70 -22.80 -5.48 16.16
N GLY A 71 -23.03 -5.97 17.38
CA GLY A 71 -22.42 -7.20 17.87
C GLY A 71 -23.06 -7.74 19.15
N ARG A 72 -22.57 -8.90 19.60
CA ARG A 72 -22.95 -9.59 20.84
C ARG A 72 -21.73 -10.32 21.43
N PRO A 73 -21.68 -10.62 22.74
CA PRO A 73 -20.45 -11.08 23.41
C PRO A 73 -19.80 -12.35 22.83
N GLU A 74 -20.58 -13.26 22.26
CA GLU A 74 -20.09 -14.51 21.66
C GLU A 74 -19.43 -14.35 20.29
N ARG A 75 -19.37 -13.13 19.73
CA ARG A 75 -18.83 -12.87 18.39
C ARG A 75 -17.43 -12.27 18.41
N TYR A 76 -16.63 -12.69 17.43
CA TYR A 76 -15.28 -12.19 17.26
C TYR A 76 -15.26 -10.68 16.96
N GLU A 77 -14.60 -9.92 17.85
CA GLU A 77 -14.22 -8.54 17.67
C GLU A 77 -12.69 -8.50 17.47
N ILE A 78 -12.22 -7.83 16.41
CA ILE A 78 -10.78 -7.76 16.12
C ILE A 78 -10.04 -7.11 17.31
N PRO A 79 -8.98 -7.73 17.87
CA PRO A 79 -8.10 -7.09 18.84
C PRO A 79 -7.62 -5.73 18.35
N LYS A 80 -7.83 -4.70 19.17
CA LYS A 80 -7.81 -3.31 18.72
C LYS A 80 -6.53 -2.91 18.00
N ASP A 81 -5.37 -3.35 18.48
CA ASP A 81 -4.05 -2.98 17.96
C ASP A 81 -3.67 -3.67 16.64
N TYR A 82 -4.49 -4.61 16.15
CA TYR A 82 -4.24 -5.31 14.87
C TYR A 82 -4.57 -4.40 13.70
N VAL A 83 -5.75 -3.79 13.69
CA VAL A 83 -6.17 -2.85 12.63
C VAL A 83 -6.03 -1.40 13.10
N LEU A 84 -6.49 -1.08 14.31
CA LEU A 84 -6.57 0.30 14.79
C LEU A 84 -5.21 0.77 15.32
N LEU A 85 -4.80 1.97 14.93
CA LEU A 85 -3.57 2.61 15.41
C LEU A 85 -3.58 2.86 16.92
N LYS A 86 -4.76 3.12 17.51
CA LYS A 86 -4.92 3.50 18.91
C LYS A 86 -5.94 2.60 19.62
N SER A 87 -5.50 2.03 20.73
CA SER A 87 -6.26 1.21 21.68
C SER A 87 -7.49 1.93 22.27
N ASN A 88 -7.40 3.26 22.40
CA ASN A 88 -8.48 4.14 22.81
C ASN A 88 -8.71 5.19 21.72
N ILE A 89 -9.98 5.35 21.34
CA ILE A 89 -10.45 6.38 20.41
C ILE A 89 -11.53 7.17 21.13
N ASN A 90 -11.40 8.49 21.18
CA ASN A 90 -12.30 9.36 21.93
C ASN A 90 -13.56 9.65 21.12
N ALA A 91 -14.72 9.51 21.76
CA ALA A 91 -15.98 9.98 21.21
C ALA A 91 -16.19 11.49 21.45
N ALA A 92 -17.01 12.10 20.61
CA ALA A 92 -17.28 13.52 20.51
C ALA A 92 -18.78 13.80 20.28
N GLY A 93 -19.16 15.08 20.36
CA GLY A 93 -20.53 15.51 20.09
C GLY A 93 -21.52 15.38 21.25
N TYR A 94 -22.79 15.56 20.90
CA TYR A 94 -23.97 15.46 21.76
C TYR A 94 -25.07 14.68 21.04
N TYR A 95 -26.01 14.11 21.82
CA TYR A 95 -27.20 13.44 21.32
C TYR A 95 -28.45 14.23 21.72
N ASN A 96 -29.37 14.45 20.78
CA ASN A 96 -30.68 15.02 21.05
C ASN A 96 -31.74 14.28 20.22
N GLU A 97 -32.86 13.91 20.86
CA GLU A 97 -33.97 13.14 20.29
C GLU A 97 -33.53 11.81 19.64
N ASN A 98 -33.12 11.87 18.36
CA ASN A 98 -32.67 10.76 17.52
C ASN A 98 -31.36 11.07 16.75
N VAL A 99 -30.71 12.20 17.04
CA VAL A 99 -29.58 12.72 16.25
C VAL A 99 -28.34 12.86 17.11
N ILE A 100 -27.23 12.26 16.69
CA ILE A 100 -25.89 12.54 17.22
C ILE A 100 -25.27 13.65 16.37
N SER A 101 -24.78 14.73 16.98
CA SER A 101 -24.22 15.90 16.28
C SER A 101 -22.81 16.25 16.79
N TYR A 102 -21.87 16.48 15.87
CA TYR A 102 -20.54 17.01 16.19
C TYR A 102 -19.97 17.83 15.02
N ASN A 103 -19.61 19.08 15.28
CA ASN A 103 -19.15 20.05 14.27
C ASN A 103 -20.12 20.10 13.07
N ASP A 104 -19.64 19.87 11.86
CA ASP A 104 -20.40 19.83 10.60
C ASP A 104 -21.18 18.51 10.37
N ILE A 105 -21.02 17.52 11.24
CA ILE A 105 -21.45 16.12 11.02
C ILE A 105 -22.66 15.78 11.90
N LYS A 106 -23.63 15.07 11.31
CA LYS A 106 -24.76 14.47 12.02
C LYS A 106 -24.93 13.01 11.67
N VAL A 107 -25.50 12.25 12.60
CA VAL A 107 -26.01 10.89 12.39
C VAL A 107 -27.45 10.86 12.87
N ASP A 108 -28.38 10.83 11.95
CA ASP A 108 -29.81 10.69 12.24
C ASP A 108 -30.15 9.20 12.35
N ILE A 109 -30.77 8.77 13.45
CA ILE A 109 -31.04 7.36 13.74
C ILE A 109 -32.55 7.12 13.77
N GLN A 110 -33.07 6.42 12.75
CA GLN A 110 -34.44 5.94 12.75
C GLN A 110 -34.53 4.67 13.62
N GLN A 111 -35.41 4.67 14.61
CA GLN A 111 -35.50 3.58 15.60
C GLN A 111 -36.24 2.33 15.06
N SER A 112 -37.19 2.48 14.13
CA SER A 112 -37.97 1.37 13.57
C SER A 112 -38.55 1.73 12.19
N PRO A 113 -38.26 0.96 11.12
CA PRO A 113 -37.13 0.03 11.04
C PRO A 113 -35.81 0.77 11.30
N LEU A 114 -34.81 0.05 11.82
CA LEU A 114 -33.47 0.59 12.09
C LEU A 114 -32.82 1.10 10.81
N LYS A 115 -32.67 2.42 10.68
CA LYS A 115 -31.92 3.07 9.60
C LYS A 115 -31.03 4.18 10.17
N MET A 116 -29.90 4.47 9.51
CA MET A 116 -29.02 5.56 9.93
C MET A 116 -28.57 6.40 8.72
N THR A 117 -28.75 7.71 8.82
CA THR A 117 -28.37 8.67 7.77
C THR A 117 -27.23 9.54 8.29
N ILE A 118 -26.06 9.44 7.65
CA ILE A 118 -24.90 10.28 7.97
C ILE A 118 -24.95 11.51 7.07
N LYS A 119 -24.84 12.68 7.70
CA LYS A 119 -24.88 14.00 7.04
C LYS A 119 -23.60 14.78 7.26
N TYR A 120 -23.24 15.58 6.26
CA TYR A 120 -22.25 16.65 6.35
C TYR A 120 -22.89 17.97 5.88
N LYS A 121 -22.94 18.99 6.75
CA LYS A 121 -23.60 20.29 6.48
C LYS A 121 -25.03 20.14 5.94
N GLU A 122 -25.84 19.38 6.69
CA GLU A 122 -27.23 19.01 6.37
C GLU A 122 -27.44 18.17 5.09
N LYS A 123 -26.39 17.86 4.31
CA LYS A 123 -26.48 16.97 3.15
C LYS A 123 -26.23 15.53 3.53
N ASP A 124 -27.10 14.62 3.08
CA ASP A 124 -26.89 13.18 3.17
C ASP A 124 -25.65 12.80 2.36
N ILE A 125 -24.79 11.94 2.93
CA ILE A 125 -23.59 11.42 2.25
C ILE A 125 -23.53 9.88 2.25
N LEU A 126 -24.18 9.24 3.22
CA LEU A 126 -24.25 7.79 3.36
C LEU A 126 -25.51 7.39 4.12
N LEU A 127 -26.29 6.47 3.55
CA LEU A 127 -27.43 5.82 4.20
C LEU A 127 -27.06 4.38 4.56
N LEU A 128 -27.40 3.95 5.77
CA LEU A 128 -27.20 2.58 6.27
C LEU A 128 -28.56 1.90 6.42
N ASN A 129 -28.65 0.67 5.89
CA ASN A 129 -29.86 -0.14 5.89
C ASN A 129 -31.06 0.51 5.16
N GLU A 130 -30.83 1.34 4.14
CA GLU A 130 -31.92 2.04 3.45
C GLU A 130 -32.83 1.06 2.70
N ASN A 131 -32.27 -0.03 2.19
CA ASN A 131 -32.99 -1.07 1.46
C ASN A 131 -33.43 -2.23 2.37
N ASN A 132 -33.33 -2.08 3.69
CA ASN A 132 -33.67 -3.11 4.68
C ASN A 132 -32.92 -4.45 4.46
N LEU A 133 -31.64 -4.40 4.05
CA LEU A 133 -30.78 -5.58 3.88
C LEU A 133 -29.83 -5.84 5.06
N LEU A 134 -30.01 -5.14 6.19
CA LEU A 134 -29.44 -5.55 7.47
C LEU A 134 -29.99 -6.95 7.80
N ASN A 135 -29.09 -7.92 7.96
CA ASN A 135 -29.45 -9.30 8.30
C ASN A 135 -28.38 -9.89 9.23
N LEU A 136 -28.81 -10.27 10.44
CA LEU A 136 -27.95 -10.69 11.54
C LEU A 136 -28.25 -12.17 11.88
N GLU A 137 -27.55 -13.11 11.24
CA GLU A 137 -27.76 -14.53 11.51
C GLU A 137 -27.23 -14.89 12.91
N ASN A 138 -28.01 -15.63 13.71
CA ASN A 138 -27.52 -16.34 14.89
C ASN A 138 -28.22 -17.69 15.06
N SER A 139 -27.65 -18.73 14.43
CA SER A 139 -28.08 -20.12 14.64
C SER A 139 -27.06 -20.87 15.48
N ASP A 140 -27.43 -21.26 16.70
CA ASP A 140 -26.59 -22.14 17.56
C ASP A 140 -26.67 -23.63 17.13
N VAL A 141 -27.26 -23.91 15.96
CA VAL A 141 -27.32 -25.23 15.32
C VAL A 141 -26.27 -25.28 14.20
N ALA A 142 -25.36 -26.24 14.29
CA ALA A 142 -24.31 -26.50 13.29
C ALA A 142 -24.88 -26.79 11.89
N SER A 143 -24.23 -26.27 10.85
CA SER A 143 -24.73 -26.27 9.47
C SER A 143 -23.63 -26.64 8.48
N PRO A 144 -23.12 -27.89 8.49
CA PRO A 144 -21.91 -28.26 7.76
C PRO A 144 -22.02 -28.05 6.24
N GLU A 145 -20.98 -27.45 5.64
CA GLU A 145 -20.86 -27.22 4.20
C GLU A 145 -19.78 -28.13 3.60
N ILE A 146 -19.98 -28.60 2.36
CA ILE A 146 -19.00 -29.44 1.66
C ILE A 146 -18.59 -28.77 0.34
N PHE A 147 -17.28 -28.52 0.19
CA PHE A 147 -16.69 -28.00 -1.04
C PHE A 147 -15.60 -28.94 -1.54
N LYS A 148 -15.75 -29.48 -2.76
CA LYS A 148 -14.83 -30.46 -3.39
C LYS A 148 -14.43 -31.65 -2.51
N GLY A 149 -15.35 -32.13 -1.66
CA GLY A 149 -15.10 -33.22 -0.73
C GLY A 149 -14.33 -32.83 0.54
N LYS A 150 -14.08 -31.54 0.77
CA LYS A 150 -13.69 -30.97 2.06
C LYS A 150 -14.96 -30.59 2.82
N GLU A 151 -15.10 -31.09 4.03
CA GLU A 151 -16.18 -30.74 4.96
C GLU A 151 -15.70 -29.63 5.91
N ASP A 152 -16.42 -28.52 5.91
CA ASP A 152 -16.44 -27.55 7.00
C ASP A 152 -17.57 -27.95 7.97
N THR A 153 -17.27 -28.20 9.24
CA THR A 153 -18.29 -28.60 10.23
C THR A 153 -19.19 -27.46 10.68
N GLN A 154 -18.79 -26.20 10.46
CA GLN A 154 -19.50 -24.98 10.85
C GLN A 154 -20.18 -25.09 12.23
N PRO A 155 -19.41 -25.38 13.31
CA PRO A 155 -19.94 -25.82 14.60
C PRO A 155 -20.74 -24.73 15.32
N LYS A 156 -20.43 -23.45 15.08
CA LYS A 156 -21.19 -22.29 15.58
C LYS A 156 -22.42 -21.93 14.73
N GLY A 157 -22.76 -22.76 13.74
CA GLY A 157 -23.91 -22.57 12.85
C GLY A 157 -23.84 -21.31 11.99
N ASN A 158 -25.00 -20.81 11.55
CA ASN A 158 -25.11 -19.65 10.68
C ASN A 158 -24.90 -18.34 11.46
N GLN A 159 -23.87 -17.59 11.08
CA GLN A 159 -23.36 -16.44 11.83
C GLN A 159 -23.14 -15.17 10.99
N SER A 160 -23.51 -15.15 9.71
CA SER A 160 -23.16 -14.02 8.84
C SER A 160 -23.91 -12.73 9.14
N ILE A 161 -23.29 -11.63 8.74
CA ILE A 161 -23.81 -10.27 8.90
C ILE A 161 -23.85 -9.60 7.52
N GLY A 162 -25.06 -9.26 7.08
CA GLY A 162 -25.34 -8.45 5.90
C GLY A 162 -25.76 -7.03 6.28
N MET A 163 -25.42 -6.02 5.47
CA MET A 163 -26.06 -4.69 5.51
C MET A 163 -25.85 -3.92 4.19
N ASP A 164 -26.85 -3.14 3.75
CA ASP A 164 -26.67 -2.20 2.63
C ASP A 164 -26.16 -0.81 3.06
N LEU A 165 -25.29 -0.25 2.23
CA LEU A 165 -24.73 1.10 2.33
C LEU A 165 -25.00 1.85 1.02
N THR A 166 -25.69 2.99 1.07
CA THR A 166 -25.99 3.81 -0.11
C THR A 166 -25.25 5.14 -0.04
N PHE A 167 -24.24 5.33 -0.91
CA PHE A 167 -23.46 6.56 -1.04
C PHE A 167 -24.24 7.60 -1.85
N VAL A 168 -24.66 8.69 -1.20
CA VAL A 168 -25.53 9.71 -1.80
C VAL A 168 -24.71 10.76 -2.57
N GLY A 169 -25.17 11.15 -3.76
CA GLY A 169 -24.46 12.07 -4.66
C GLY A 169 -23.30 11.43 -5.45
N SER A 170 -22.97 10.18 -5.14
CA SER A 170 -21.80 9.48 -5.68
C SER A 170 -22.01 8.99 -7.11
N LEU A 171 -20.96 9.10 -7.92
CA LEU A 171 -20.92 8.63 -9.32
C LEU A 171 -20.01 7.41 -9.50
N ASN A 172 -19.10 7.18 -8.55
CA ASN A 172 -18.02 6.21 -8.64
C ASN A 172 -17.62 5.72 -7.26
N VAL A 173 -17.34 4.41 -7.14
CA VAL A 173 -16.70 3.82 -5.97
C VAL A 173 -15.41 3.09 -6.35
N PHE A 174 -14.46 3.09 -5.41
CA PHE A 174 -13.08 2.65 -5.56
C PHE A 174 -12.59 1.95 -4.29
N GLY A 175 -11.53 1.14 -4.39
CA GLY A 175 -10.94 0.43 -3.25
C GLY A 175 -11.26 -1.05 -3.28
N ILE A 176 -11.57 -1.61 -2.11
CA ILE A 176 -11.76 -3.05 -1.84
C ILE A 176 -10.74 -4.00 -2.52
N PRO A 177 -9.42 -3.71 -2.56
CA PRO A 177 -8.46 -4.64 -3.13
C PRO A 177 -8.40 -5.95 -2.31
N GLU A 178 -7.97 -7.08 -2.88
CA GLU A 178 -7.30 -7.20 -4.19
C GLU A 178 -8.11 -7.97 -5.25
N HIS A 179 -8.29 -7.33 -6.41
CA HIS A 179 -8.92 -7.89 -7.62
C HIS A 179 -8.16 -7.46 -8.86
N ALA A 180 -8.12 -8.31 -9.88
CA ALA A 180 -7.63 -7.98 -11.22
C ALA A 180 -8.68 -7.20 -12.05
N SER A 181 -9.40 -6.28 -11.40
CA SER A 181 -10.54 -5.50 -11.94
C SER A 181 -10.09 -4.13 -12.47
N SER A 182 -10.98 -3.41 -13.14
CA SER A 182 -10.87 -1.96 -13.33
C SER A 182 -10.82 -1.23 -11.98
N LEU A 183 -10.18 -0.05 -11.95
CA LEU A 183 -10.03 0.79 -10.76
C LEU A 183 -11.39 1.30 -10.29
N ARG A 184 -12.20 1.82 -11.22
CA ARG A 184 -13.63 2.05 -10.96
C ARG A 184 -14.30 0.69 -10.82
N LEU A 185 -14.90 0.41 -9.66
CA LEU A 185 -15.57 -0.86 -9.42
C LEU A 185 -16.80 -0.99 -10.32
N LYS A 186 -16.96 -2.16 -10.94
CA LYS A 186 -18.08 -2.48 -11.82
C LYS A 186 -19.33 -2.83 -11.00
N PRO A 187 -20.55 -2.66 -11.55
CA PRO A 187 -21.74 -3.24 -10.95
C PRO A 187 -21.66 -4.78 -10.94
N THR A 188 -22.34 -5.43 -9.99
CA THR A 188 -22.28 -6.89 -9.76
C THR A 188 -23.64 -7.60 -9.80
N LYS A 189 -24.74 -6.84 -9.90
CA LYS A 189 -26.11 -7.36 -10.03
C LYS A 189 -26.69 -7.02 -11.41
N ASN A 190 -27.21 -8.03 -12.10
CA ASN A 190 -28.07 -7.91 -13.29
C ASN A 190 -27.54 -6.94 -14.38
N SER A 191 -26.23 -6.90 -14.61
CA SER A 191 -25.60 -5.89 -15.46
C SER A 191 -24.95 -6.47 -16.72
N ASN A 192 -25.20 -5.84 -17.87
CA ASN A 192 -24.52 -6.18 -19.13
C ASN A 192 -23.11 -5.54 -19.24
N GLU A 193 -22.74 -4.68 -18.30
CA GLU A 193 -21.52 -3.85 -18.31
C GLU A 193 -20.60 -4.14 -17.11
N GLY A 194 -20.90 -5.19 -16.35
CA GLY A 194 -20.21 -5.55 -15.11
C GLY A 194 -20.20 -7.05 -14.86
N TYR A 195 -20.23 -7.42 -13.60
CA TYR A 195 -20.16 -8.81 -13.15
C TYR A 195 -21.53 -9.36 -12.74
N ASN A 196 -21.61 -10.68 -12.61
CA ASN A 196 -22.76 -11.39 -12.03
C ASN A 196 -22.48 -11.95 -10.62
N GLU A 197 -21.20 -12.02 -10.23
CA GLU A 197 -20.75 -12.34 -8.86
C GLU A 197 -20.42 -11.04 -8.11
N PRO A 198 -20.59 -10.98 -6.77
CA PRO A 198 -20.08 -9.88 -5.96
C PRO A 198 -18.55 -9.89 -5.92
N TYR A 199 -17.93 -8.75 -5.59
CA TYR A 199 -16.51 -8.71 -5.24
C TYR A 199 -16.27 -9.52 -3.96
N ARG A 200 -15.32 -10.47 -3.99
CA ARG A 200 -14.96 -11.31 -2.83
C ARG A 200 -13.70 -10.79 -2.15
N LEU A 201 -13.66 -10.82 -0.82
CA LEU A 201 -12.51 -10.52 0.02
C LEU A 201 -12.20 -11.75 0.90
N TYR A 202 -11.33 -12.60 0.37
CA TYR A 202 -10.83 -13.83 0.98
C TYR A 202 -9.42 -14.07 0.43
N ASN A 203 -8.39 -13.97 1.27
CA ASN A 203 -7.00 -14.09 0.86
C ASN A 203 -6.73 -15.49 0.28
N LEU A 204 -6.42 -15.58 -1.01
CA LEU A 204 -6.32 -16.85 -1.74
C LEU A 204 -5.07 -16.95 -2.62
N ASP A 205 -4.51 -18.15 -2.70
CA ASP A 205 -3.37 -18.46 -3.57
C ASP A 205 -3.83 -18.76 -4.99
N VAL A 206 -4.20 -17.69 -5.72
CA VAL A 206 -4.81 -17.82 -7.05
C VAL A 206 -3.75 -17.99 -8.12
N PHE A 207 -3.47 -19.25 -8.47
CA PHE A 207 -2.51 -19.64 -9.50
C PHE A 207 -2.99 -19.22 -10.91
N GLU A 208 -2.14 -18.49 -11.67
CA GLU A 208 -2.43 -17.95 -13.02
C GLU A 208 -3.73 -17.11 -13.10
N TYR A 209 -3.99 -16.27 -12.09
CA TYR A 209 -5.25 -15.53 -11.92
C TYR A 209 -5.80 -14.84 -13.18
N GLU A 210 -7.12 -14.96 -13.39
CA GLU A 210 -7.84 -14.29 -14.48
C GLU A 210 -7.91 -12.77 -14.32
N LEU A 211 -7.90 -12.06 -15.45
CA LEU A 211 -8.11 -10.61 -15.52
C LEU A 211 -9.59 -10.25 -15.71
N ASP A 212 -9.95 -9.05 -15.29
CA ASP A 212 -11.31 -8.50 -15.32
C ASP A 212 -12.33 -9.37 -14.56
N SER A 213 -11.96 -9.74 -13.32
CA SER A 213 -12.73 -10.63 -12.45
C SER A 213 -12.96 -10.03 -11.03
N PRO A 214 -14.12 -10.27 -10.41
CA PRO A 214 -14.39 -9.96 -9.00
C PRO A 214 -13.86 -11.01 -8.01
N ALA A 215 -13.24 -12.09 -8.51
CA ALA A 215 -12.66 -13.14 -7.67
C ALA A 215 -11.50 -12.58 -6.82
N SER A 216 -11.51 -12.89 -5.53
CA SER A 216 -10.49 -12.42 -4.57
C SER A 216 -9.11 -12.96 -4.92
N LEU A 217 -8.09 -12.14 -4.73
CA LEU A 217 -6.68 -12.52 -4.83
C LEU A 217 -6.06 -12.60 -3.42
N TYR A 218 -4.78 -12.26 -3.28
CA TYR A 218 -3.95 -12.64 -2.13
C TYR A 218 -4.21 -11.79 -0.86
N GLY A 219 -4.64 -10.54 -1.02
CA GLY A 219 -4.91 -9.62 0.09
C GLY A 219 -6.30 -8.99 0.06
N SER A 220 -6.75 -8.51 1.22
CA SER A 220 -8.11 -7.98 1.42
C SER A 220 -8.09 -6.69 2.25
N ILE A 221 -8.39 -5.53 1.67
CA ILE A 221 -8.60 -4.28 2.44
C ILE A 221 -10.05 -3.82 2.26
N PRO A 222 -10.96 -4.05 3.24
CA PRO A 222 -12.38 -3.70 3.17
C PRO A 222 -12.65 -2.19 3.34
N PHE A 223 -11.86 -1.35 2.66
CA PHE A 223 -12.03 0.09 2.56
C PHE A 223 -12.63 0.45 1.20
N MET A 224 -13.67 1.28 1.18
CA MET A 224 -14.26 1.80 -0.04
C MET A 224 -14.29 3.33 -0.01
N LEU A 225 -13.74 3.94 -1.06
CA LEU A 225 -13.82 5.37 -1.34
C LEU A 225 -14.96 5.65 -2.32
N SER A 226 -15.77 6.65 -2.03
CA SER A 226 -16.86 7.17 -2.87
C SER A 226 -16.51 8.57 -3.37
N GLN A 227 -16.79 8.83 -4.65
CA GLN A 227 -16.53 10.11 -5.30
C GLN A 227 -17.66 10.53 -6.25
N GLY A 228 -18.36 11.60 -5.87
CA GLY A 228 -19.30 12.31 -6.74
C GLY A 228 -19.75 13.62 -6.08
N GLY A 229 -19.22 14.76 -6.56
CA GLY A 229 -19.45 16.08 -5.95
C GLY A 229 -18.76 16.27 -4.59
N GLN A 230 -19.12 15.44 -3.61
CA GLN A 230 -18.43 15.27 -2.33
C GLN A 230 -17.67 13.92 -2.35
N SER A 231 -16.57 13.84 -1.59
CA SER A 231 -15.88 12.59 -1.30
C SER A 231 -16.33 12.05 0.06
N SER A 232 -16.55 10.75 0.14
CA SER A 232 -16.77 10.04 1.41
C SER A 232 -16.10 8.67 1.33
N GLY A 233 -15.95 7.97 2.46
CA GLY A 233 -15.45 6.59 2.45
C GLY A 233 -15.90 5.80 3.65
N ILE A 234 -15.72 4.48 3.59
CA ILE A 234 -15.96 3.58 4.72
C ILE A 234 -14.82 2.57 4.87
N LEU A 235 -14.66 2.03 6.08
CA LEU A 235 -13.88 0.84 6.36
C LEU A 235 -14.76 -0.13 7.15
N TRP A 236 -15.07 -1.27 6.54
CA TRP A 236 -15.81 -2.38 7.15
C TRP A 236 -14.80 -3.30 7.86
N THR A 237 -14.54 -3.05 9.15
CA THR A 237 -13.54 -3.80 9.94
C THR A 237 -14.05 -5.19 10.36
N ASN A 238 -14.19 -6.08 9.40
CA ASN A 238 -14.44 -7.51 9.58
C ASN A 238 -13.39 -8.33 8.78
N PRO A 239 -12.71 -9.34 9.37
CA PRO A 239 -11.65 -10.10 8.69
C PRO A 239 -12.06 -11.53 8.32
N SER A 240 -13.35 -11.87 8.44
CA SER A 240 -13.91 -13.11 7.86
C SER A 240 -14.12 -12.97 6.35
N GLU A 241 -14.47 -14.07 5.67
CA GLU A 241 -14.83 -14.03 4.24
C GLU A 241 -15.93 -12.98 4.03
N THR A 242 -15.68 -12.02 3.13
CA THR A 242 -16.60 -10.90 2.90
C THR A 242 -16.91 -10.74 1.41
N TRP A 243 -18.17 -10.53 1.08
CA TRP A 243 -18.64 -10.29 -0.29
C TRP A 243 -19.32 -8.93 -0.38
N ILE A 244 -19.09 -8.21 -1.49
CA ILE A 244 -19.63 -6.87 -1.73
C ILE A 244 -20.33 -6.84 -3.09
N ASP A 245 -21.65 -6.70 -3.08
CA ASP A 245 -22.41 -6.32 -4.28
C ASP A 245 -22.35 -4.80 -4.47
N VAL A 246 -22.31 -4.33 -5.72
CA VAL A 246 -22.26 -2.92 -6.13
C VAL A 246 -23.32 -2.65 -7.20
N GLU A 247 -24.07 -1.55 -7.04
CA GLU A 247 -25.11 -1.13 -7.98
C GLU A 247 -25.15 0.40 -8.13
N TYR A 248 -25.06 0.89 -9.37
CA TYR A 248 -25.14 2.31 -9.69
C TYR A 248 -26.60 2.70 -9.99
N LYS A 249 -27.12 3.71 -9.29
CA LYS A 249 -28.51 4.19 -9.42
C LYS A 249 -28.59 5.46 -10.26
N GLU A 250 -29.66 5.61 -11.04
CA GLU A 250 -29.95 6.82 -11.85
C GLU A 250 -30.01 8.12 -11.03
N SER A 251 -30.27 8.02 -9.71
CA SER A 251 -30.35 9.14 -8.77
C SER A 251 -29.01 9.78 -8.39
N ASN A 252 -27.91 9.46 -9.08
CA ASN A 252 -26.53 9.75 -8.68
C ASN A 252 -26.24 9.23 -7.27
N ALA A 253 -26.45 7.93 -7.08
CA ALA A 253 -26.10 7.22 -5.85
C ALA A 253 -25.52 5.85 -6.18
N VAL A 254 -24.65 5.35 -5.30
CA VAL A 254 -24.12 3.99 -5.40
C VAL A 254 -24.61 3.19 -4.20
N GLN A 255 -25.43 2.17 -4.45
CA GLN A 255 -25.79 1.18 -3.44
C GLN A 255 -24.71 0.10 -3.41
N THR A 256 -24.34 -0.34 -2.22
CA THR A 256 -23.50 -1.52 -2.01
C THR A 256 -24.11 -2.40 -0.94
N HIS A 257 -23.87 -3.71 -1.00
CA HIS A 257 -24.38 -4.67 0.00
C HIS A 257 -23.22 -5.54 0.49
N TRP A 258 -22.89 -5.39 1.76
CA TRP A 258 -21.71 -5.99 2.39
C TRP A 258 -22.14 -7.20 3.23
N MET A 259 -21.49 -8.34 3.01
CA MET A 259 -21.88 -9.63 3.54
C MET A 259 -20.65 -10.35 4.11
N SER A 260 -20.48 -10.39 5.44
CA SER A 260 -19.35 -11.07 6.10
C SER A 260 -19.80 -12.36 6.78
N GLU A 261 -18.98 -13.41 6.74
CA GLU A 261 -19.30 -14.75 7.24
C GLU A 261 -19.55 -14.83 8.75
N SER A 262 -18.77 -14.09 9.55
CA SER A 262 -18.84 -14.17 11.02
C SER A 262 -18.41 -12.86 11.70
N GLY A 263 -18.08 -12.92 12.99
CA GLY A 263 -17.65 -11.76 13.78
C GLY A 263 -18.77 -10.76 14.04
N ILE A 264 -18.41 -9.47 14.03
CA ILE A 264 -19.31 -8.33 14.27
C ILE A 264 -19.34 -7.37 13.08
N LEU A 265 -20.35 -6.51 13.03
CA LEU A 265 -20.29 -5.28 12.25
C LEU A 265 -19.49 -4.24 13.03
N ASP A 266 -18.39 -3.77 12.47
CA ASP A 266 -17.63 -2.63 12.99
C ASP A 266 -17.25 -1.75 11.79
N LEU A 267 -17.97 -0.65 11.63
CA LEU A 267 -17.99 0.18 10.44
C LEU A 267 -17.53 1.59 10.78
N PHE A 268 -16.38 1.98 10.24
CA PHE A 268 -15.92 3.36 10.25
C PHE A 268 -16.38 4.07 8.97
N ILE A 269 -16.79 5.32 9.10
CA ILE A 269 -17.32 6.16 8.02
C ILE A 269 -16.57 7.49 8.08
N PHE A 270 -16.09 7.93 6.92
CA PHE A 270 -15.21 9.07 6.73
C PHE A 270 -15.96 10.16 5.92
N PRO A 271 -16.53 11.20 6.57
CA PRO A 271 -17.43 12.15 5.91
C PRO A 271 -16.78 13.07 4.86
N GLY A 272 -15.45 13.09 4.76
CA GLY A 272 -14.72 14.01 3.89
C GLY A 272 -14.74 15.44 4.46
N PRO A 273 -15.10 16.48 3.67
CA PRO A 273 -15.85 16.40 2.40
C PRO A 273 -14.99 16.19 1.15
N ASN A 274 -13.68 16.40 1.21
CA ASN A 274 -12.79 16.20 0.07
C ASN A 274 -12.00 14.90 0.23
N ILE A 275 -11.51 14.33 -0.88
CA ILE A 275 -10.73 13.09 -0.86
C ILE A 275 -9.56 13.17 0.14
N ARG A 276 -8.80 14.27 0.14
CA ARG A 276 -7.70 14.51 1.09
C ARG A 276 -8.13 14.56 2.56
N ASP A 277 -9.39 14.81 2.85
CA ASP A 277 -9.94 14.81 4.21
C ASP A 277 -10.41 13.40 4.62
N VAL A 278 -10.95 12.62 3.67
CA VAL A 278 -11.18 11.17 3.84
C VAL A 278 -9.88 10.44 4.22
N TYR A 279 -8.74 10.74 3.57
CA TYR A 279 -7.45 10.12 3.93
C TYR A 279 -6.92 10.55 5.31
N LYS A 280 -7.20 11.76 5.79
CA LYS A 280 -6.85 12.17 7.17
C LYS A 280 -7.68 11.37 8.18
N GLN A 281 -8.98 11.25 7.94
CA GLN A 281 -9.92 10.51 8.78
C GLN A 281 -9.65 8.98 8.76
N TYR A 282 -9.21 8.43 7.63
CA TYR A 282 -8.84 7.02 7.49
C TYR A 282 -7.50 6.70 8.19
N SER A 283 -6.51 7.58 8.06
CA SER A 283 -5.17 7.39 8.63
C SER A 283 -5.09 7.60 10.15
N THR A 284 -6.03 8.30 10.79
CA THR A 284 -6.14 8.26 12.27
C THR A 284 -6.63 6.89 12.76
N VAL A 285 -7.45 6.19 11.97
CA VAL A 285 -7.97 4.86 12.29
C VAL A 285 -6.92 3.79 12.04
N ILE A 286 -6.42 3.62 10.81
CA ILE A 286 -5.50 2.51 10.47
C ILE A 286 -4.01 2.84 10.62
N GLY A 287 -3.65 4.10 10.78
CA GLY A 287 -2.27 4.56 10.69
C GLY A 287 -1.78 4.76 9.25
N THR A 288 -0.59 5.34 9.11
CA THR A 288 0.05 5.65 7.83
C THR A 288 1.11 4.60 7.47
N THR A 289 1.65 4.68 6.24
CA THR A 289 2.73 3.77 5.81
C THR A 289 3.96 3.94 6.69
N ILE A 290 4.67 2.86 7.02
CA ILE A 290 6.00 2.98 7.60
C ILE A 290 6.95 3.63 6.59
N LEU A 291 7.85 4.50 7.06
CA LEU A 291 8.90 5.09 6.21
C LEU A 291 9.89 3.98 5.81
N PRO A 292 9.99 3.58 4.53
CA PRO A 292 10.87 2.48 4.12
C PRO A 292 12.35 2.89 4.20
N PRO A 293 13.29 1.96 4.40
CA PRO A 293 14.71 2.23 4.15
C PRO A 293 14.95 2.48 2.65
N LEU A 294 15.82 3.43 2.26
CA LEU A 294 15.84 3.92 0.87
C LEU A 294 16.11 2.81 -0.17
N PHE A 295 16.95 1.83 0.16
CA PHE A 295 17.30 0.74 -0.75
C PHE A 295 16.08 -0.05 -1.24
N SER A 296 15.01 -0.16 -0.42
CA SER A 296 13.80 -0.88 -0.81
C SER A 296 12.85 -0.08 -1.72
N LEU A 297 13.20 1.17 -2.00
CA LEU A 297 12.60 1.98 -3.06
C LEU A 297 13.41 1.93 -4.36
N ALA A 298 14.52 1.22 -4.42
CA ALA A 298 15.38 1.13 -5.60
C ALA A 298 14.97 -0.07 -6.50
N TYR A 299 15.91 -0.67 -7.25
CA TYR A 299 15.60 -1.83 -8.11
C TYR A 299 15.92 -3.16 -7.42
N HIS A 300 14.97 -4.09 -7.49
CA HIS A 300 15.02 -5.43 -6.92
C HIS A 300 15.05 -6.50 -8.03
N GLN A 301 16.06 -7.37 -8.00
CA GLN A 301 16.19 -8.50 -8.94
C GLN A 301 15.91 -9.84 -8.23
N CYS A 302 14.93 -10.60 -8.73
CA CYS A 302 14.54 -11.92 -8.24
C CYS A 302 14.34 -12.91 -9.41
N ARG A 303 14.32 -14.21 -9.10
CA ARG A 303 13.63 -15.27 -9.84
C ARG A 303 13.56 -16.54 -8.97
N TRP A 304 12.63 -17.42 -9.26
CA TRP A 304 12.65 -18.82 -8.86
C TRP A 304 13.58 -19.62 -9.80
N ASN A 305 14.68 -20.22 -9.37
CA ASN A 305 15.54 -19.73 -8.30
C ASN A 305 16.82 -19.12 -8.92
N TYR A 306 17.64 -18.45 -8.12
CA TYR A 306 19.10 -18.49 -8.34
C TYR A 306 19.63 -19.81 -7.78
N ASN A 307 20.47 -20.48 -8.57
CA ASN A 307 20.80 -21.89 -8.38
C ASN A 307 21.72 -22.15 -7.17
N ASP A 308 22.71 -21.29 -6.99
CA ASP A 308 23.75 -21.43 -5.97
C ASP A 308 24.42 -20.06 -5.69
N GLN A 309 25.35 -20.04 -4.73
CA GLN A 309 26.16 -18.86 -4.39
C GLN A 309 26.95 -18.30 -5.59
N LYS A 310 27.35 -19.14 -6.55
CA LYS A 310 28.16 -18.72 -7.72
C LYS A 310 27.29 -18.05 -8.79
N ASP A 311 26.06 -18.49 -8.97
CA ASP A 311 25.03 -17.85 -9.80
C ASP A 311 24.72 -16.45 -9.29
N VAL A 312 24.47 -16.31 -7.99
CA VAL A 312 24.32 -15.01 -7.29
C VAL A 312 25.52 -14.10 -7.53
N GLU A 313 26.73 -14.62 -7.30
CA GLU A 313 28.00 -13.93 -7.57
C GLU A 313 28.25 -13.61 -9.07
N THR A 314 27.52 -14.23 -10.00
CA THR A 314 27.64 -13.98 -11.44
C THR A 314 26.63 -12.93 -11.90
N VAL A 315 25.41 -12.96 -11.34
CA VAL A 315 24.35 -11.97 -11.57
C VAL A 315 24.80 -10.59 -11.06
N ASP A 316 25.34 -10.52 -9.84
CA ASP A 316 25.93 -9.31 -9.25
C ASP A 316 26.99 -8.68 -10.17
N LYS A 317 28.01 -9.46 -10.56
CA LYS A 317 29.09 -9.03 -11.48
C LYS A 317 28.58 -8.60 -12.85
N ASN A 318 27.43 -9.10 -13.30
CA ASN A 318 26.84 -8.70 -14.58
C ASN A 318 26.11 -7.35 -14.50
N PHE A 319 25.36 -7.04 -13.42
CA PHE A 319 24.86 -5.67 -13.20
C PHE A 319 26.00 -4.65 -13.25
N ASP A 320 27.08 -5.00 -12.55
CA ASP A 320 28.35 -4.28 -12.47
C ASP A 320 29.04 -4.07 -13.83
N LEU A 321 28.98 -5.06 -14.72
CA LEU A 321 29.56 -5.08 -16.07
C LEU A 321 28.71 -4.29 -17.08
N PHE A 322 27.38 -4.39 -17.00
CA PHE A 322 26.46 -3.80 -17.95
C PHE A 322 26.01 -2.36 -17.58
N ASP A 323 26.56 -1.75 -16.52
CA ASP A 323 26.19 -0.42 -15.99
C ASP A 323 24.69 -0.28 -15.64
N ILE A 324 24.12 -1.35 -15.08
CA ILE A 324 22.73 -1.43 -14.64
C ILE A 324 22.75 -1.48 -13.10
N PRO A 325 22.20 -0.47 -12.40
CA PRO A 325 22.21 -0.45 -10.93
C PRO A 325 21.09 -1.30 -10.32
N TYR A 326 21.34 -1.87 -9.15
CA TYR A 326 20.38 -2.64 -8.34
C TYR A 326 20.75 -2.54 -6.85
N ASP A 327 19.80 -2.78 -5.94
CA ASP A 327 20.07 -2.75 -4.48
C ASP A 327 19.78 -4.08 -3.77
N VAL A 328 18.89 -4.92 -4.32
CA VAL A 328 18.53 -6.20 -3.71
C VAL A 328 18.51 -7.33 -4.74
N LEU A 329 19.26 -8.39 -4.46
CA LEU A 329 19.13 -9.70 -5.11
C LEU A 329 18.40 -10.64 -4.14
N TRP A 330 17.31 -11.25 -4.60
CA TRP A 330 16.45 -12.09 -3.77
C TRP A 330 16.78 -13.57 -3.91
N LEU A 331 16.55 -14.32 -2.83
CA LEU A 331 16.67 -15.78 -2.81
C LEU A 331 15.31 -16.42 -2.51
N ASP A 332 14.79 -17.07 -3.53
CA ASP A 332 13.55 -17.84 -3.51
C ASP A 332 13.80 -19.26 -2.91
N ILE A 333 12.76 -20.07 -2.71
CA ILE A 333 12.69 -21.21 -1.78
C ILE A 333 13.81 -22.27 -1.93
N GLU A 334 14.43 -22.45 -3.10
CA GLU A 334 15.52 -23.42 -3.29
C GLU A 334 16.83 -23.07 -2.57
N HIS A 335 16.94 -21.92 -1.90
CA HIS A 335 18.09 -21.59 -1.06
C HIS A 335 18.12 -22.34 0.28
N THR A 336 17.01 -22.94 0.69
CA THR A 336 16.84 -23.60 1.98
C THR A 336 17.19 -25.09 1.93
N ASP A 337 17.60 -25.68 3.05
CA ASP A 337 17.70 -27.14 3.21
C ASP A 337 16.30 -27.74 3.18
N GLY A 338 15.88 -28.22 2.00
CA GLY A 338 14.65 -28.98 1.81
C GLY A 338 13.39 -28.20 2.20
N LYS A 339 13.31 -26.90 1.84
CA LYS A 339 12.17 -26.00 2.14
C LYS A 339 11.96 -25.72 3.63
N ARG A 340 12.96 -25.99 4.48
CA ARG A 340 12.95 -25.58 5.90
C ARG A 340 13.36 -24.11 5.98
N TYR A 341 12.42 -23.23 6.26
CA TYR A 341 12.71 -21.79 6.38
C TYR A 341 13.71 -21.49 7.50
N LEU A 342 14.42 -20.36 7.38
CA LEU A 342 15.56 -19.97 8.23
C LEU A 342 16.75 -20.98 8.19
N THR A 343 16.88 -21.76 7.10
CA THR A 343 18.04 -22.63 6.83
C THR A 343 18.69 -22.30 5.50
N TRP A 344 19.86 -22.88 5.26
CA TRP A 344 20.61 -22.78 4.01
C TRP A 344 20.94 -24.17 3.46
N ASP A 345 20.70 -24.39 2.16
CA ASP A 345 21.17 -25.57 1.45
C ASP A 345 22.71 -25.54 1.43
N LYS A 346 23.35 -26.41 2.23
CA LYS A 346 24.81 -26.39 2.43
C LYS A 346 25.62 -26.88 1.22
N GLN A 347 24.98 -27.31 0.13
CA GLN A 347 25.65 -27.62 -1.15
C GLN A 347 25.60 -26.42 -2.09
N LYS A 348 24.45 -25.76 -2.23
CA LYS A 348 24.25 -24.56 -3.07
C LYS A 348 24.82 -23.29 -2.43
N PHE A 349 24.65 -23.15 -1.12
CA PHE A 349 24.99 -21.96 -0.32
C PHE A 349 25.88 -22.36 0.87
N PRO A 350 27.10 -22.87 0.62
CA PRO A 350 28.02 -23.35 1.66
C PRO A 350 28.65 -22.23 2.50
N ASN A 351 28.63 -20.98 2.01
CA ASN A 351 29.06 -19.80 2.76
C ASN A 351 28.01 -18.69 2.57
N PRO A 352 26.79 -18.88 3.10
CA PRO A 352 25.61 -18.06 2.75
C PRO A 352 25.78 -16.58 3.09
N ILE A 353 26.64 -16.29 4.05
CA ILE A 353 27.01 -14.96 4.49
C ILE A 353 28.15 -14.40 3.64
N GLU A 354 29.19 -15.17 3.32
CA GLU A 354 30.24 -14.69 2.40
C GLU A 354 29.65 -14.28 1.03
N MET A 355 28.54 -14.89 0.64
CA MET A 355 27.67 -14.42 -0.44
C MET A 355 26.97 -13.09 -0.07
N GLN A 356 26.16 -13.06 1.00
CA GLN A 356 25.47 -11.83 1.46
C GLN A 356 26.43 -10.66 1.61
N ASP A 357 27.67 -10.88 2.01
CA ASP A 357 28.72 -9.89 2.21
C ASP A 357 29.93 -10.09 1.27
N LYS A 358 29.62 -10.54 0.05
CA LYS A 358 30.17 -10.01 -1.20
C LYS A 358 29.22 -8.94 -1.74
N LEU A 359 27.93 -9.27 -1.90
CA LEU A 359 26.85 -8.31 -2.24
C LEU A 359 26.85 -7.10 -1.28
N SER A 360 26.96 -7.37 0.01
CA SER A 360 26.91 -6.41 1.09
C SER A 360 28.12 -6.53 2.02
N ALA A 361 29.34 -6.48 1.46
CA ALA A 361 30.57 -6.29 2.24
C ALA A 361 30.72 -4.82 2.70
N LYS A 362 30.60 -4.40 3.96
CA LYS A 362 29.85 -4.86 5.15
C LYS A 362 30.19 -6.28 5.72
N GLY A 363 29.32 -7.08 6.36
CA GLY A 363 29.79 -8.13 7.33
C GLY A 363 28.89 -9.32 7.76
N ARG A 364 29.47 -10.21 8.61
CA ARG A 364 29.43 -11.73 8.68
C ARG A 364 28.87 -12.33 10.01
N LYS A 365 28.70 -13.66 10.30
CA LYS A 365 28.93 -14.99 9.62
C LYS A 365 27.92 -16.11 10.11
N ASP A 366 28.24 -17.40 9.87
CA ASP A 366 27.55 -18.72 10.08
C ASP A 366 27.20 -19.10 11.56
N ASP A 367 26.43 -20.15 11.96
CA ASP A 367 25.56 -21.27 11.43
C ASP A 367 24.99 -22.03 12.70
N GLY A 368 23.79 -22.62 12.87
CA GLY A 368 22.60 -22.96 12.04
C GLY A 368 21.28 -23.13 12.86
N TYR A 369 20.29 -23.92 12.40
CA TYR A 369 18.85 -23.83 12.78
C TYR A 369 18.17 -25.09 13.45
N PHE A 370 17.01 -24.89 14.10
CA PHE A 370 16.35 -25.85 15.02
C PHE A 370 14.79 -25.79 15.18
N LEU A 371 14.09 -24.80 14.59
CA LEU A 371 12.80 -24.24 15.09
C LEU A 371 11.56 -25.17 15.21
N SER A 372 11.29 -26.06 14.25
CA SER A 372 9.98 -26.75 14.14
C SER A 372 9.57 -27.57 15.38
N LYS A 373 10.51 -28.31 15.98
CA LYS A 373 10.25 -29.12 17.19
C LYS A 373 9.95 -28.25 18.41
N GLU A 374 10.60 -27.09 18.48
CA GLU A 374 10.42 -26.11 19.55
C GLU A 374 9.00 -25.52 19.51
N ALA A 375 8.55 -25.09 18.33
CA ALA A 375 7.21 -24.52 18.11
C ALA A 375 6.07 -25.48 18.52
N SER A 376 6.15 -26.77 18.17
CA SER A 376 5.18 -27.78 18.64
C SER A 376 5.26 -27.99 20.16
N SER A 377 6.47 -28.10 20.73
CA SER A 377 6.66 -28.25 22.18
C SER A 377 6.11 -27.08 23.01
N LEU A 378 6.07 -25.87 22.42
CA LEU A 378 5.51 -24.65 22.99
C LEU A 378 4.02 -24.44 22.62
N SER A 379 3.41 -25.37 21.86
CA SER A 379 2.03 -25.29 21.34
C SER A 379 1.73 -24.00 20.58
N LEU A 380 2.62 -23.63 19.65
CA LEU A 380 2.55 -22.40 18.86
C LEU A 380 1.96 -22.58 17.45
N PHE A 381 1.50 -23.77 17.10
CA PHE A 381 0.84 -24.04 15.82
C PHE A 381 -0.69 -23.86 15.88
N VAL A 382 -1.28 -23.46 14.75
CA VAL A 382 -2.73 -23.51 14.50
C VAL A 382 -3.21 -24.95 14.70
N LYS A 383 -4.45 -25.13 15.17
CA LYS A 383 -5.00 -26.45 15.48
C LYS A 383 -6.05 -26.90 14.48
N ASP A 384 -6.21 -28.21 14.33
CA ASP A 384 -7.36 -28.79 13.62
C ASP A 384 -8.63 -28.77 14.49
N LYS A 385 -9.77 -29.17 13.91
CA LYS A 385 -11.06 -29.32 14.63
C LYS A 385 -11.05 -30.38 15.76
N ASN A 386 -9.96 -31.14 15.92
CA ASN A 386 -9.73 -32.08 17.00
C ASN A 386 -8.68 -31.58 18.03
N LEU A 387 -8.29 -30.30 17.96
CA LEU A 387 -7.31 -29.61 18.81
C LEU A 387 -5.87 -30.16 18.73
N LYS A 388 -5.52 -30.88 17.66
CA LYS A 388 -4.14 -31.30 17.34
C LYS A 388 -3.43 -30.21 16.53
N ASP A 389 -2.10 -30.24 16.46
CA ASP A 389 -1.36 -29.36 15.53
C ASP A 389 -1.88 -29.59 14.10
N PHE A 390 -2.34 -28.53 13.43
CA PHE A 390 -2.89 -28.63 12.08
C PHE A 390 -1.79 -29.04 11.08
N GLU A 391 -2.11 -30.03 10.26
CA GLU A 391 -1.19 -30.66 9.32
C GLU A 391 -1.76 -30.61 7.90
N GLY A 392 -0.92 -30.19 6.94
CA GLY A 392 -1.30 -29.99 5.55
C GLY A 392 -0.09 -29.86 4.63
N TRP A 393 -0.31 -29.81 3.33
CA TRP A 393 0.77 -29.82 2.34
C TRP A 393 1.07 -28.42 1.79
N CYS A 394 2.36 -28.10 1.68
CA CYS A 394 2.91 -26.88 1.07
C CYS A 394 4.29 -27.23 0.43
N TRP A 395 5.15 -26.24 0.16
CA TRP A 395 6.48 -26.46 -0.43
C TRP A 395 7.39 -27.50 0.28
N PRO A 396 7.39 -27.66 1.62
CA PRO A 396 8.13 -28.72 2.31
C PRO A 396 7.51 -30.12 2.18
N GLY A 397 6.38 -30.26 1.48
CA GLY A 397 5.44 -31.36 1.69
C GLY A 397 4.67 -31.13 3.00
N ASN A 398 4.67 -32.14 3.87
CA ASN A 398 3.88 -32.13 5.11
C ASN A 398 4.36 -31.04 6.08
N SER A 399 3.45 -30.16 6.49
CA SER A 399 3.76 -28.89 7.15
C SER A 399 2.75 -28.56 8.26
N ASN A 400 3.20 -27.77 9.25
CA ASN A 400 2.36 -27.12 10.26
C ASN A 400 2.59 -25.60 10.20
N TRP A 401 1.60 -24.81 10.62
CA TRP A 401 1.63 -23.35 10.52
C TRP A 401 1.62 -22.68 11.90
N ILE A 402 2.48 -21.66 12.07
CA ILE A 402 2.59 -20.86 13.29
C ILE A 402 1.32 -20.02 13.47
N ASP A 403 0.67 -20.13 14.62
CA ASP A 403 -0.52 -19.32 14.90
C ASP A 403 -0.13 -17.88 15.24
N PHE A 404 -0.03 -17.01 14.24
CA PHE A 404 0.27 -15.60 14.45
C PHE A 404 -0.83 -14.83 15.21
N LEU A 405 -2.01 -15.42 15.49
CA LEU A 405 -2.99 -14.86 16.42
C LEU A 405 -2.49 -14.91 17.88
N ASN A 406 -1.74 -15.95 18.23
CA ASN A 406 -1.13 -16.16 19.55
C ASN A 406 0.04 -15.20 19.80
N PRO A 407 -0.02 -14.30 20.80
CA PRO A 407 1.06 -13.35 21.09
C PRO A 407 2.41 -14.03 21.41
N LYS A 408 2.40 -15.24 21.99
CA LYS A 408 3.64 -16.00 22.26
C LYS A 408 4.29 -16.50 20.98
N ALA A 409 3.50 -16.83 19.96
CA ALA A 409 4.00 -17.26 18.66
C ALA A 409 4.64 -16.09 17.88
N ARG A 410 4.09 -14.88 18.03
CA ARG A 410 4.68 -13.64 17.48
C ARG A 410 6.02 -13.31 18.13
N GLU A 411 6.11 -13.32 19.47
CA GLU A 411 7.37 -13.10 20.18
C GLU A 411 8.41 -14.20 19.89
N PHE A 412 7.99 -15.47 19.78
CA PHE A 412 8.84 -16.57 19.34
C PHE A 412 9.40 -16.33 17.92
N TRP A 413 8.56 -15.97 16.95
CA TRP A 413 9.00 -15.70 15.58
C TRP A 413 9.99 -14.53 15.50
N LYS A 414 9.67 -13.44 16.20
CA LYS A 414 10.54 -12.27 16.40
C LYS A 414 11.89 -12.64 17.02
N GLU A 415 11.91 -13.51 18.03
CA GLU A 415 13.12 -14.06 18.63
C GLU A 415 13.92 -14.90 17.62
N LYS A 416 13.25 -15.76 16.84
CA LYS A 416 13.92 -16.63 15.85
C LYS A 416 14.50 -15.89 14.65
N LEU A 417 14.11 -14.63 14.44
CA LEU A 417 14.73 -13.71 13.47
C LEU A 417 15.99 -12.97 13.99
N SER A 418 16.42 -13.21 15.24
CA SER A 418 17.70 -12.69 15.73
C SER A 418 18.89 -13.25 14.95
N LEU A 419 20.06 -12.57 14.96
CA LEU A 419 21.28 -13.09 14.33
C LEU A 419 21.83 -14.37 15.03
N GLU A 420 21.41 -14.60 16.28
CA GLU A 420 21.79 -15.78 17.07
C GLU A 420 20.90 -17.00 16.75
N ASN A 421 19.67 -16.77 16.27
CA ASN A 421 18.71 -17.82 15.94
C ASN A 421 18.57 -18.05 14.43
N TYR A 422 18.39 -17.00 13.61
CA TYR A 422 18.53 -17.09 12.16
C TYR A 422 20.01 -16.98 11.79
N GLN A 423 20.71 -18.03 12.16
CA GLN A 423 22.12 -18.24 11.89
C GLN A 423 22.44 -18.20 10.38
N GLY A 424 23.58 -17.63 10.04
CA GLY A 424 23.96 -17.34 8.66
C GLY A 424 23.23 -16.15 8.03
N SER A 425 22.28 -15.48 8.71
CA SER A 425 21.73 -14.20 8.27
C SER A 425 22.62 -13.01 8.71
N THR A 426 22.44 -11.86 8.08
CA THR A 426 23.11 -10.60 8.43
C THR A 426 22.12 -9.49 8.75
N LYS A 427 22.63 -8.38 9.26
CA LYS A 427 21.88 -7.10 9.33
C LYS A 427 21.34 -6.66 7.96
N ASN A 428 21.97 -7.07 6.86
CA ASN A 428 21.60 -6.73 5.49
C ASN A 428 20.64 -7.75 4.86
N LEU A 429 20.31 -8.86 5.54
CA LEU A 429 19.29 -9.81 5.10
C LEU A 429 17.91 -9.32 5.55
N TYR A 430 17.05 -9.04 4.58
CA TYR A 430 15.65 -8.70 4.75
C TYR A 430 14.76 -9.86 4.30
N ILE A 431 13.46 -9.82 4.62
CA ILE A 431 12.61 -11.02 4.57
C ILE A 431 11.48 -10.89 3.56
N TRP A 432 11.24 -11.99 2.86
CA TRP A 432 10.01 -12.26 2.12
C TRP A 432 9.06 -13.04 3.03
N ASN A 433 7.81 -12.60 3.14
CA ASN A 433 6.70 -13.42 3.60
C ASN A 433 5.82 -13.71 2.38
N ASP A 434 5.72 -14.99 2.08
CA ASP A 434 4.98 -15.53 0.96
C ASP A 434 4.13 -16.72 1.47
N MET A 435 3.18 -17.19 0.67
CA MET A 435 2.27 -18.28 1.03
C MET A 435 1.43 -18.00 2.30
N ASN A 436 1.30 -16.72 2.68
CA ASN A 436 0.81 -16.27 3.99
C ASN A 436 -0.68 -15.88 4.01
N GLU A 437 -1.45 -16.36 3.03
CA GLU A 437 -2.89 -16.17 2.90
C GLU A 437 -3.72 -16.77 4.06
N VAL A 438 -3.59 -18.03 4.48
CA VAL A 438 -2.52 -19.02 4.27
C VAL A 438 -2.71 -19.89 3.02
N SER A 439 -1.65 -20.16 2.27
CA SER A 439 -1.66 -21.19 1.22
C SER A 439 -1.45 -22.61 1.77
N VAL A 440 -2.38 -23.52 1.44
CA VAL A 440 -2.39 -24.93 1.80
C VAL A 440 -2.81 -25.77 0.59
N PHE A 441 -1.85 -26.39 -0.11
CA PHE A 441 -2.09 -27.12 -1.37
C PHE A 441 -3.05 -28.31 -1.24
N SER A 442 -3.21 -28.84 -0.02
CA SER A 442 -4.15 -29.92 0.29
C SER A 442 -5.50 -29.46 0.83
N GLY A 443 -5.73 -28.15 0.99
CA GLY A 443 -6.89 -27.57 1.64
C GLY A 443 -8.07 -27.23 0.69
N PRO A 444 -9.23 -26.82 1.22
CA PRO A 444 -10.27 -26.18 0.42
C PRO A 444 -9.75 -24.85 -0.16
N GLU A 445 -10.04 -24.55 -1.43
CA GLU A 445 -9.65 -23.28 -2.07
C GLU A 445 -8.14 -22.94 -1.97
N ILE A 446 -7.28 -23.97 -1.83
CA ILE A 446 -5.83 -23.81 -1.60
C ILE A 446 -5.53 -23.04 -0.28
N THR A 447 -6.42 -23.07 0.72
CA THR A 447 -6.23 -22.46 2.04
C THR A 447 -6.63 -23.37 3.20
N MET A 448 -6.52 -22.90 4.45
CA MET A 448 -6.86 -23.67 5.64
C MET A 448 -8.37 -24.00 5.72
N PRO A 449 -8.75 -25.16 6.28
CA PRO A 449 -10.13 -25.42 6.71
C PRO A 449 -10.65 -24.33 7.64
N LYS A 450 -11.90 -23.91 7.43
CA LYS A 450 -12.54 -22.83 8.19
C LYS A 450 -12.75 -23.16 9.68
N ASP A 451 -12.91 -24.44 9.98
CA ASP A 451 -13.06 -25.01 11.32
C ASP A 451 -11.71 -25.39 11.99
N ASN A 452 -10.56 -24.98 11.42
CA ASN A 452 -9.30 -24.90 12.16
C ASN A 452 -9.42 -23.88 13.32
N ILE A 453 -8.69 -24.13 14.40
CA ILE A 453 -8.79 -23.37 15.66
C ILE A 453 -7.47 -22.64 15.96
N HIS A 454 -7.59 -21.32 16.18
CA HIS A 454 -6.52 -20.42 16.59
C HIS A 454 -6.54 -20.17 18.11
N HIS A 455 -5.65 -19.30 18.57
CA HIS A 455 -5.60 -18.79 19.95
C HIS A 455 -6.99 -18.45 20.51
N GLU A 456 -7.18 -18.73 21.80
CA GLU A 456 -8.43 -18.48 22.54
C GLU A 456 -9.69 -19.17 21.98
N GLY A 457 -9.55 -20.13 21.05
CA GLY A 457 -10.67 -20.91 20.50
C GLY A 457 -11.37 -20.27 19.29
N VAL A 458 -10.75 -19.25 18.69
CA VAL A 458 -11.24 -18.54 17.52
C VAL A 458 -11.14 -19.45 16.28
N GLU A 459 -12.17 -19.48 15.42
CA GLU A 459 -12.12 -20.29 14.18
C GLU A 459 -11.31 -19.58 13.10
N HIS A 460 -10.72 -20.33 12.17
CA HIS A 460 -10.01 -19.73 11.03
C HIS A 460 -10.92 -18.82 10.21
N ARG A 461 -12.22 -19.15 10.08
CA ARG A 461 -13.22 -18.26 9.44
C ARG A 461 -13.28 -16.87 10.07
N ASP A 462 -13.06 -16.76 11.38
CA ASP A 462 -13.18 -15.50 12.12
C ASP A 462 -11.97 -14.56 11.90
N VAL A 463 -10.84 -15.07 11.38
CA VAL A 463 -9.54 -14.36 11.34
C VAL A 463 -8.76 -14.49 10.04
N HIS A 464 -9.21 -15.29 9.08
CA HIS A 464 -8.49 -15.63 7.85
C HIS A 464 -7.79 -14.42 7.19
N ASN A 465 -8.53 -13.34 6.89
CA ASN A 465 -7.96 -12.21 6.15
C ASN A 465 -6.87 -11.42 6.92
N ILE A 466 -6.78 -11.55 8.26
CA ILE A 466 -5.72 -10.90 9.07
C ILE A 466 -4.50 -11.79 9.37
N TYR A 467 -4.50 -13.08 8.97
CA TYR A 467 -3.35 -13.94 9.22
C TYR A 467 -2.06 -13.38 8.58
N GLY A 468 -2.11 -13.03 7.29
CA GLY A 468 -0.97 -12.48 6.55
C GLY A 468 -0.42 -11.18 7.15
N LEU A 469 -1.32 -10.29 7.59
CA LEU A 469 -1.00 -9.07 8.34
C LEU A 469 -0.22 -9.40 9.64
N LEU A 470 -0.67 -10.38 10.42
CA LEU A 470 -0.03 -10.74 11.69
C LEU A 470 1.34 -11.42 11.47
N GLN A 471 1.52 -12.19 10.40
CA GLN A 471 2.82 -12.69 9.99
C GLN A 471 3.77 -11.56 9.58
N GLN A 472 3.33 -10.65 8.68
CA GLN A 472 4.14 -9.50 8.23
C GLN A 472 4.56 -8.62 9.41
N ARG A 473 3.62 -8.33 10.32
CA ARG A 473 3.87 -7.61 11.59
C ARG A 473 4.96 -8.28 12.42
N SER A 474 4.82 -9.58 12.68
CA SER A 474 5.77 -10.34 13.50
C SER A 474 7.17 -10.36 12.89
N THR A 475 7.27 -10.48 11.57
CA THR A 475 8.54 -10.40 10.84
C THR A 475 9.15 -9.00 10.92
N ALA A 476 8.34 -7.95 10.72
CA ALA A 476 8.80 -6.56 10.78
C ALA A 476 9.27 -6.15 12.19
N GLU A 477 8.56 -6.59 13.23
CA GLU A 477 8.95 -6.43 14.63
C GLU A 477 10.25 -7.20 14.95
N GLY A 478 10.43 -8.41 14.40
CA GLY A 478 11.68 -9.19 14.48
C GLY A 478 12.88 -8.49 13.86
N LEU A 479 12.77 -8.04 12.60
CA LEU A 479 13.85 -7.31 11.92
C LEU A 479 14.19 -5.97 12.61
N SER A 480 13.17 -5.27 13.11
CA SER A 480 13.34 -4.05 13.89
C SER A 480 14.13 -4.32 15.19
N ALA A 481 13.78 -5.37 15.93
CA ALA A 481 14.47 -5.78 17.14
C ALA A 481 15.92 -6.25 16.89
N ARG A 482 16.17 -6.94 15.76
CA ARG A 482 17.50 -7.45 15.36
C ARG A 482 18.51 -6.34 15.09
N ASN A 483 18.08 -5.23 14.47
CA ASN A 483 18.99 -4.18 14.00
C ASN A 483 18.87 -2.83 14.74
N ASN A 484 17.71 -2.53 15.33
CA ASN A 484 17.28 -1.15 15.67
C ASN A 484 17.27 -0.21 14.42
N GLU A 485 16.93 -0.77 13.27
CA GLU A 485 16.81 -0.08 11.96
C GLU A 485 15.45 -0.41 11.34
N ARG A 486 15.03 0.35 10.33
CA ARG A 486 13.69 0.20 9.74
C ARG A 486 13.58 -1.14 9.00
N PRO A 487 12.50 -1.91 9.21
CA PRO A 487 12.33 -3.19 8.57
C PRO A 487 12.04 -3.00 7.07
N PHE A 488 12.38 -4.02 6.29
CA PHE A 488 11.79 -4.25 4.99
C PHE A 488 11.29 -5.69 4.97
N VAL A 489 9.97 -5.83 4.80
CA VAL A 489 9.28 -7.11 4.64
C VAL A 489 8.36 -6.98 3.44
N LEU A 490 8.51 -7.84 2.45
CA LEU A 490 7.53 -8.00 1.37
C LEU A 490 6.53 -9.08 1.81
N SER A 491 5.23 -8.81 1.70
CA SER A 491 4.15 -9.75 2.02
C SER A 491 3.30 -10.03 0.78
N ARG A 492 2.80 -11.27 0.60
CA ARG A 492 1.81 -11.57 -0.45
C ARG A 492 0.41 -11.22 0.04
N ALA A 493 -0.01 -11.86 1.14
CA ALA A 493 -1.27 -11.54 1.80
C ALA A 493 -1.20 -10.28 2.68
N PHE A 494 -2.30 -9.53 2.77
CA PHE A 494 -2.40 -8.29 3.54
C PHE A 494 -3.83 -7.96 4.00
N PHE A 495 -3.93 -7.07 4.99
CA PHE A 495 -5.19 -6.50 5.48
C PHE A 495 -5.06 -4.99 5.79
N ALA A 496 -6.16 -4.35 6.15
CA ALA A 496 -6.16 -2.98 6.69
C ALA A 496 -5.15 -2.84 7.85
N GLY A 497 -4.13 -1.99 7.68
CA GLY A 497 -3.02 -1.80 8.64
C GLY A 497 -1.68 -2.44 8.23
N SER A 498 -1.62 -3.23 7.14
CA SER A 498 -0.36 -3.80 6.62
C SER A 498 0.67 -2.75 6.20
N ASN A 499 0.20 -1.54 5.88
CA ASN A 499 1.03 -0.39 5.52
C ASN A 499 2.05 -0.01 6.61
N ARG A 500 1.80 -0.37 7.87
CA ARG A 500 2.72 -0.12 9.00
C ARG A 500 3.92 -1.07 9.05
N TYR A 501 3.98 -2.12 8.21
CA TYR A 501 4.95 -3.22 8.37
C TYR A 501 5.83 -3.51 7.14
N GLY A 502 5.47 -3.06 5.93
CA GLY A 502 6.34 -3.23 4.77
C GLY A 502 5.68 -3.01 3.41
N ALA A 503 6.17 -3.75 2.41
CA ALA A 503 5.69 -3.73 1.03
C ALA A 503 4.77 -4.92 0.74
N ILE A 504 4.03 -4.84 -0.37
CA ILE A 504 3.35 -5.98 -1.00
C ILE A 504 3.67 -6.04 -2.50
N TRP A 505 3.30 -7.14 -3.16
CA TRP A 505 3.21 -7.20 -4.61
C TRP A 505 1.95 -7.96 -5.05
N THR A 506 1.50 -7.75 -6.29
CA THR A 506 0.24 -8.30 -6.82
C THR A 506 0.32 -9.79 -7.22
N GLY A 507 1.03 -10.59 -6.43
CA GLY A 507 1.25 -12.03 -6.64
C GLY A 507 1.69 -12.43 -8.04
N ASP A 508 1.14 -13.54 -8.53
CA ASP A 508 1.75 -14.39 -9.55
C ASP A 508 1.19 -14.08 -10.95
N ASN A 509 1.52 -12.87 -11.45
CA ASN A 509 1.04 -12.35 -12.73
C ASN A 509 1.65 -13.06 -13.96
N MET A 510 1.05 -12.92 -15.15
CA MET A 510 1.57 -13.53 -16.39
C MET A 510 2.42 -12.57 -17.24
N ALA A 511 3.34 -13.12 -18.03
CA ALA A 511 4.25 -12.41 -18.94
C ALA A 511 3.56 -11.86 -20.20
N GLU A 512 2.49 -11.10 -20.00
CA GLU A 512 1.63 -10.58 -21.08
C GLU A 512 1.40 -9.07 -21.00
N TRP A 513 1.10 -8.47 -22.16
CA TRP A 513 0.67 -7.07 -22.30
C TRP A 513 -0.63 -6.76 -21.53
N SER A 514 -1.50 -7.75 -21.38
CA SER A 514 -2.74 -7.74 -20.61
C SER A 514 -2.48 -7.50 -19.11
N HIS A 515 -1.61 -8.30 -18.49
CA HIS A 515 -1.21 -8.15 -17.08
C HIS A 515 -0.38 -6.88 -16.84
N LEU A 516 0.45 -6.45 -17.80
CA LEU A 516 1.10 -5.13 -17.75
C LEU A 516 0.06 -4.00 -17.67
N LYS A 517 -1.04 -4.06 -18.43
CA LYS A 517 -2.14 -3.09 -18.32
C LYS A 517 -2.87 -3.21 -16.98
N ALA A 518 -3.26 -4.42 -16.57
CA ALA A 518 -3.98 -4.65 -15.32
C ALA A 518 -3.20 -4.19 -14.07
N SER A 519 -1.86 -4.15 -14.14
CA SER A 519 -1.03 -3.65 -13.03
C SER A 519 -1.35 -2.21 -12.62
N ILE A 520 -1.90 -1.34 -13.48
CA ILE A 520 -2.26 0.02 -13.04
C ILE A 520 -3.48 0.03 -12.11
N PRO A 521 -4.69 -0.42 -12.51
CA PRO A 521 -5.85 -0.36 -11.63
C PRO A 521 -5.66 -1.15 -10.34
N MET A 522 -4.95 -2.29 -10.36
CA MET A 522 -4.58 -3.04 -9.16
C MET A 522 -3.72 -2.18 -8.20
N LEU A 523 -2.61 -1.61 -8.68
CA LEU A 523 -1.74 -0.80 -7.83
C LEU A 523 -2.38 0.52 -7.38
N LEU A 524 -3.28 1.08 -8.19
CA LEU A 524 -4.06 2.24 -7.80
C LEU A 524 -5.13 1.92 -6.76
N SER A 525 -5.82 0.78 -6.82
CA SER A 525 -6.82 0.41 -5.80
C SER A 525 -6.16 0.09 -4.46
N ILE A 526 -4.99 -0.57 -4.47
CA ILE A 526 -4.19 -0.86 -3.27
C ILE A 526 -3.59 0.43 -2.67
N SER A 527 -3.06 1.32 -3.51
CA SER A 527 -2.56 2.63 -3.07
C SER A 527 -3.68 3.51 -2.51
N LEU A 528 -4.88 3.50 -3.14
CA LEU A 528 -6.06 4.16 -2.59
C LEU A 528 -6.50 3.53 -1.26
N ALA A 529 -6.39 2.22 -1.08
CA ALA A 529 -6.69 1.53 0.18
C ALA A 529 -5.63 1.73 1.28
N GLY A 530 -4.77 2.76 1.15
CA GLY A 530 -3.82 3.16 2.19
C GLY A 530 -2.55 2.31 2.28
N LEU A 531 -2.33 1.42 1.32
CA LEU A 531 -1.15 0.54 1.21
C LEU A 531 -0.25 0.96 0.02
N PRO A 532 0.41 2.12 0.08
CA PRO A 532 1.08 2.71 -1.09
C PRO A 532 2.38 2.00 -1.48
N PHE A 533 2.89 1.05 -0.68
CA PHE A 533 4.14 0.34 -0.98
C PHE A 533 3.88 -0.96 -1.78
N ALA A 534 3.23 -0.81 -2.92
CA ALA A 534 2.83 -1.90 -3.81
C ALA A 534 3.60 -1.88 -5.13
N GLY A 535 3.71 -3.03 -5.81
CA GLY A 535 4.29 -3.19 -7.13
C GLY A 535 3.82 -4.47 -7.81
N ALA A 536 4.06 -4.62 -9.11
CA ALA A 536 3.75 -5.83 -9.88
C ALA A 536 5.02 -6.39 -10.51
N ASP A 537 5.15 -7.72 -10.58
CA ASP A 537 6.43 -8.32 -10.99
C ASP A 537 6.79 -8.01 -12.45
N VAL A 538 7.95 -7.39 -12.61
CA VAL A 538 8.40 -6.82 -13.89
C VAL A 538 8.80 -7.92 -14.86
N GLY A 539 8.08 -7.96 -15.98
CA GLY A 539 8.16 -9.01 -17.00
C GLY A 539 7.10 -10.11 -16.87
N GLY A 540 6.31 -10.12 -15.78
CA GLY A 540 5.24 -11.08 -15.51
C GLY A 540 5.74 -12.46 -15.08
N PHE A 541 5.43 -12.89 -13.85
CA PHE A 541 5.95 -14.09 -13.19
C PHE A 541 5.86 -15.38 -14.04
N PHE A 542 4.67 -15.75 -14.52
CA PHE A 542 4.47 -16.91 -15.39
C PHE A 542 4.79 -16.62 -16.86
N GLY A 543 5.27 -17.64 -17.59
CA GLY A 543 5.50 -17.54 -19.03
C GLY A 543 6.82 -16.86 -19.43
N ASN A 544 7.12 -16.89 -20.74
CA ASN A 544 8.37 -16.34 -21.28
C ASN A 544 8.08 -15.00 -21.99
N THR A 545 8.46 -13.91 -21.33
CA THR A 545 8.32 -12.54 -21.84
C THR A 545 9.16 -12.28 -23.10
N GLU A 546 8.67 -11.42 -23.99
CA GLU A 546 9.37 -10.99 -25.20
C GLU A 546 10.17 -9.69 -24.99
N PRO A 547 11.20 -9.39 -25.82
CA PRO A 547 12.11 -8.26 -25.58
C PRO A 547 11.39 -6.90 -25.48
N GLU A 548 10.37 -6.67 -26.31
CA GLU A 548 9.60 -5.42 -26.31
C GLU A 548 8.76 -5.29 -25.04
N LEU A 549 7.95 -6.31 -24.72
CA LEU A 549 7.12 -6.34 -23.52
C LEU A 549 7.96 -6.10 -22.26
N LEU A 550 9.07 -6.82 -22.13
CA LEU A 550 9.96 -6.66 -20.98
C LEU A 550 10.53 -5.24 -20.90
N ALA A 551 10.95 -4.66 -22.02
CA ALA A 551 11.45 -3.29 -22.06
C ALA A 551 10.36 -2.25 -21.69
N ARG A 552 9.11 -2.43 -22.14
CA ARG A 552 7.98 -1.59 -21.70
C ARG A 552 7.66 -1.80 -20.21
N TRP A 553 7.74 -3.02 -19.71
CA TRP A 553 7.50 -3.33 -18.30
C TRP A 553 8.56 -2.70 -17.39
N TYR A 554 9.85 -2.71 -17.76
CA TYR A 554 10.88 -1.97 -17.03
C TYR A 554 10.68 -0.45 -17.13
N GLN A 555 10.31 0.07 -18.31
CA GLN A 555 9.98 1.50 -18.47
C GLN A 555 8.85 1.95 -17.53
N PHE A 556 7.82 1.12 -17.35
CA PHE A 556 6.67 1.40 -16.50
C PHE A 556 6.95 1.14 -15.01
N GLY A 557 7.49 -0.04 -14.68
CA GLY A 557 7.82 -0.48 -13.32
C GLY A 557 8.79 0.45 -12.60
N ALA A 558 9.67 1.14 -13.33
CA ALA A 558 10.54 2.19 -12.80
C ALA A 558 9.79 3.31 -12.05
N PHE A 559 8.48 3.45 -12.25
CA PHE A 559 7.61 4.43 -11.56
C PHE A 559 6.63 3.81 -10.54
N GLN A 560 6.55 2.47 -10.44
CA GLN A 560 5.74 1.79 -9.41
C GLN A 560 6.39 1.93 -8.02
N PRO A 561 5.64 2.07 -6.91
CA PRO A 561 6.21 2.29 -5.58
C PRO A 561 7.22 1.21 -5.15
N PHE A 562 6.87 -0.07 -5.27
CA PHE A 562 7.80 -1.20 -5.22
C PHE A 562 8.19 -1.63 -6.66
N PHE A 563 9.46 -2.00 -6.88
CA PHE A 563 10.01 -2.24 -8.22
C PHE A 563 10.89 -3.50 -8.26
N ARG A 564 10.25 -4.66 -8.44
CA ARG A 564 10.88 -5.99 -8.52
C ARG A 564 10.69 -6.61 -9.91
N ALA A 565 11.76 -7.17 -10.48
CA ALA A 565 11.63 -8.19 -11.51
C ALA A 565 11.72 -9.58 -10.85
N HIS A 566 10.83 -10.50 -11.23
CA HIS A 566 10.75 -11.86 -10.70
C HIS A 566 10.37 -12.84 -11.82
N ALA A 567 10.36 -14.15 -11.57
CA ALA A 567 10.04 -15.16 -12.58
C ALA A 567 9.79 -16.55 -11.99
N HIS A 568 8.81 -17.28 -12.52
CA HIS A 568 8.53 -18.68 -12.18
C HIS A 568 9.68 -19.62 -12.60
N ILE A 569 9.77 -20.81 -12.00
CA ILE A 569 10.91 -21.75 -12.19
C ILE A 569 11.12 -22.15 -13.66
N ASP A 570 10.03 -22.45 -14.38
CA ASP A 570 10.06 -22.88 -15.79
C ASP A 570 10.40 -21.75 -16.80
N THR A 571 10.60 -20.52 -16.33
CA THR A 571 10.98 -19.39 -17.19
C THR A 571 12.46 -19.43 -17.58
N LYS A 572 12.76 -19.03 -18.81
CA LYS A 572 14.13 -18.71 -19.22
C LYS A 572 14.70 -17.61 -18.31
N ARG A 573 16.03 -17.62 -18.14
CA ARG A 573 16.76 -16.53 -17.49
C ARG A 573 16.47 -15.22 -18.24
N ARG A 574 16.16 -14.16 -17.48
CA ARG A 574 15.66 -12.88 -18.04
C ARG A 574 16.17 -11.64 -17.32
N GLU A 575 17.34 -11.76 -16.69
CA GLU A 575 18.11 -10.63 -16.18
C GLU A 575 18.36 -9.59 -17.30
N PRO A 576 18.36 -8.27 -17.01
CA PRO A 576 18.25 -7.17 -17.99
C PRO A 576 19.12 -7.21 -19.26
N TRP A 577 20.31 -7.81 -19.20
CA TRP A 577 21.28 -7.86 -20.30
C TRP A 577 21.07 -9.01 -21.30
N LEU A 578 20.20 -9.98 -20.98
CA LEU A 578 20.04 -11.21 -21.79
C LEU A 578 19.26 -11.00 -23.10
N PHE A 579 18.63 -9.84 -23.29
CA PHE A 579 17.81 -9.52 -24.46
C PHE A 579 18.54 -8.74 -25.56
N GLY A 580 19.84 -8.48 -25.38
CA GLY A 580 20.66 -7.75 -26.35
C GLY A 580 20.28 -6.27 -26.47
N GLU A 581 20.89 -5.56 -27.42
CA GLU A 581 20.55 -4.17 -27.74
C GLU A 581 19.50 -4.12 -28.87
N PRO A 582 18.58 -3.14 -28.88
CA PRO A 582 18.53 -1.93 -28.03
C PRO A 582 17.87 -2.14 -26.66
N TYR A 583 17.30 -3.32 -26.39
CA TYR A 583 16.48 -3.57 -25.20
C TYR A 583 17.26 -3.42 -23.90
N THR A 584 18.52 -3.87 -23.86
CA THR A 584 19.42 -3.70 -22.71
C THR A 584 19.64 -2.22 -22.37
N THR A 585 19.88 -1.35 -23.37
CA THR A 585 19.97 0.11 -23.16
C THR A 585 18.64 0.72 -22.73
N ILE A 586 17.51 0.26 -23.27
CA ILE A 586 16.19 0.75 -22.86
C ILE A 586 15.92 0.41 -21.38
N ILE A 587 16.19 -0.83 -20.96
CA ILE A 587 16.00 -1.31 -19.59
C ILE A 587 16.99 -0.60 -18.64
N ARG A 588 18.28 -0.53 -19.01
CA ARG A 588 19.32 0.25 -18.30
C ARG A 588 18.86 1.69 -18.04
N ASN A 589 18.32 2.35 -19.07
CA ASN A 589 17.87 3.74 -18.96
C ASN A 589 16.61 3.89 -18.09
N ALA A 590 15.67 2.95 -18.15
CA ALA A 590 14.50 2.93 -17.28
C ALA A 590 14.89 2.78 -15.80
N ILE A 591 15.73 1.80 -15.50
CA ILE A 591 16.25 1.57 -14.14
C ILE A 591 17.03 2.80 -13.66
N ARG A 592 17.96 3.35 -14.46
CA ARG A 592 18.70 4.58 -14.11
C ARG A 592 17.79 5.79 -13.88
N LYS A 593 16.65 5.89 -14.59
CA LYS A 593 15.63 6.94 -14.37
C LYS A 593 14.98 6.82 -12.98
N ARG A 594 14.70 5.60 -12.51
CA ARG A 594 14.28 5.35 -11.12
C ARG A 594 15.34 5.79 -10.11
N TYR A 595 16.60 5.42 -10.31
CA TYR A 595 17.68 5.84 -9.41
C TYR A 595 17.82 7.37 -9.30
N LYS A 596 17.68 8.10 -10.41
CA LYS A 596 17.65 9.57 -10.37
C LYS A 596 16.49 10.12 -9.53
N LEU A 597 15.32 9.50 -9.63
CA LEU A 597 14.07 9.91 -8.97
C LEU A 597 13.95 9.46 -7.51
N LEU A 598 14.85 8.63 -6.99
CA LEU A 598 14.85 8.16 -5.59
C LEU A 598 14.60 9.28 -4.56
N PRO A 599 15.21 10.49 -4.65
CA PRO A 599 14.93 11.56 -3.69
C PRO A 599 13.48 12.08 -3.73
N TYR A 600 12.85 12.09 -4.91
CA TYR A 600 11.43 12.44 -5.04
C TYR A 600 10.54 11.33 -4.48
N THR A 601 10.73 10.08 -4.92
CA THR A 601 9.96 8.93 -4.43
C THR A 601 10.07 8.78 -2.91
N TYR A 602 11.27 8.96 -2.34
CA TYR A 602 11.48 8.93 -0.90
C TYR A 602 10.79 10.09 -0.15
N THR A 603 10.76 11.29 -0.76
CA THR A 603 9.98 12.42 -0.22
C THR A 603 8.48 12.15 -0.27
N LEU A 604 7.96 11.45 -1.29
CA LEU A 604 6.56 11.01 -1.33
C LEU A 604 6.25 9.92 -0.29
N PHE A 605 7.19 9.01 -0.03
CA PHE A 605 7.04 8.06 1.07
C PHE A 605 7.06 8.74 2.44
N TYR A 606 7.79 9.84 2.60
CA TYR A 606 7.69 10.68 3.80
C TYR A 606 6.37 11.48 3.85
N GLU A 607 5.89 12.07 2.75
CA GLU A 607 4.54 12.66 2.67
C GLU A 607 3.49 11.63 3.12
N SER A 608 3.56 10.42 2.58
CA SER A 608 2.65 9.32 2.93
C SER A 608 2.78 8.88 4.39
N HIS A 609 4.00 8.73 4.90
CA HIS A 609 4.25 8.40 6.30
C HIS A 609 3.68 9.45 7.26
N VAL A 610 3.73 10.75 6.92
CA VAL A 610 3.21 11.79 7.80
C VAL A 610 1.74 12.12 7.58
N THR A 611 1.15 11.90 6.40
CA THR A 611 -0.23 12.35 6.06
C THR A 611 -1.22 11.26 5.66
N GLY A 612 -0.75 10.05 5.36
CA GLY A 612 -1.56 8.99 4.77
C GLY A 612 -1.89 9.17 3.28
N MET A 613 -1.39 10.22 2.61
CA MET A 613 -1.61 10.40 1.17
C MET A 613 -0.98 9.24 0.36
N PRO A 614 -1.63 8.76 -0.71
CA PRO A 614 -1.06 7.74 -1.60
C PRO A 614 0.23 8.23 -2.30
N VAL A 615 1.14 7.31 -2.61
CA VAL A 615 2.37 7.61 -3.38
C VAL A 615 2.08 7.54 -4.89
N MET A 616 1.38 6.50 -5.32
CA MET A 616 0.84 6.33 -6.67
C MET A 616 -0.63 6.74 -6.66
N ARG A 617 -1.02 7.78 -7.42
CA ARG A 617 -2.35 8.39 -7.37
C ARG A 617 -3.07 8.26 -8.72
N PRO A 618 -4.37 7.93 -8.74
CA PRO A 618 -5.16 8.09 -9.96
C PRO A 618 -5.28 9.57 -10.28
N LEU A 619 -5.44 9.91 -11.56
CA LEU A 619 -5.56 11.30 -12.00
C LEU A 619 -6.67 12.07 -11.22
N PHE A 620 -7.81 11.44 -10.94
CA PHE A 620 -8.92 12.09 -10.21
C PHE A 620 -8.58 12.51 -8.77
N PHE A 621 -7.50 11.98 -8.17
CA PHE A 621 -7.09 12.38 -6.82
C PHE A 621 -6.65 13.86 -6.75
N GLU A 622 -6.02 14.35 -7.82
CA GLU A 622 -5.59 15.74 -7.95
C GLU A 622 -6.57 16.57 -8.82
N TYR A 623 -7.52 15.91 -9.48
CA TYR A 623 -8.51 16.51 -10.39
C TYR A 623 -9.94 15.95 -10.14
N PRO A 624 -10.50 16.07 -8.92
CA PRO A 624 -11.70 15.34 -8.47
C PRO A 624 -13.03 15.78 -9.10
N ASN A 625 -13.02 16.84 -9.92
CA ASN A 625 -14.20 17.47 -10.51
C ASN A 625 -14.31 17.23 -12.03
N ASP A 626 -13.38 16.48 -12.64
CA ASP A 626 -13.37 16.21 -14.08
C ASP A 626 -13.87 14.79 -14.35
N ASN A 627 -15.13 14.67 -14.76
CA ASN A 627 -15.82 13.39 -14.87
C ASN A 627 -15.24 12.44 -15.94
N GLU A 628 -14.54 12.97 -16.96
CA GLU A 628 -13.90 12.14 -18.00
C GLU A 628 -12.68 11.36 -17.46
N ILE A 629 -12.18 11.73 -16.29
CA ILE A 629 -10.98 11.14 -15.67
C ILE A 629 -11.27 9.81 -14.96
N PHE A 630 -12.50 9.56 -14.50
CA PHE A 630 -12.84 8.36 -13.72
C PHE A 630 -12.76 7.04 -14.51
N GLN A 631 -12.54 7.11 -15.84
CA GLN A 631 -12.33 5.96 -16.73
C GLN A 631 -10.91 5.91 -17.32
N LYS A 632 -9.98 6.76 -16.86
CA LYS A 632 -8.59 6.81 -17.36
C LYS A 632 -7.69 5.97 -16.48
N GLU A 633 -7.43 4.73 -16.91
CA GLU A 633 -6.68 3.73 -16.14
C GLU A 633 -5.32 3.40 -16.79
N GLU A 634 -5.03 3.94 -17.98
CA GLU A 634 -3.75 3.79 -18.70
C GLU A 634 -2.61 4.69 -18.17
N SER A 635 -2.91 5.59 -17.22
CA SER A 635 -1.96 6.56 -16.68
C SER A 635 -2.21 6.88 -15.21
N PHE A 636 -1.19 7.41 -14.54
CA PHE A 636 -1.25 7.77 -13.13
C PHE A 636 -0.34 8.97 -12.80
N LEU A 637 -0.49 9.51 -11.58
CA LEU A 637 0.44 10.48 -11.00
C LEU A 637 1.32 9.79 -9.96
N LEU A 638 2.64 9.90 -10.12
CA LEU A 638 3.57 9.68 -9.01
C LEU A 638 3.60 10.98 -8.19
N GLY A 639 3.09 10.91 -6.96
CA GLY A 639 2.79 12.07 -6.14
C GLY A 639 1.71 12.96 -6.76
N SER A 640 1.83 14.27 -6.56
CA SER A 640 0.97 15.29 -7.20
C SER A 640 1.52 15.85 -8.52
N SER A 641 2.74 15.45 -8.91
CA SER A 641 3.55 16.23 -9.86
C SER A 641 4.07 15.49 -11.09
N ILE A 642 4.18 14.16 -11.12
CA ILE A 642 4.74 13.44 -12.28
C ILE A 642 3.65 12.56 -12.90
N LEU A 643 3.18 12.92 -14.09
CA LEU A 643 2.27 12.09 -14.88
C LEU A 643 3.06 11.03 -15.64
N VAL A 644 2.62 9.77 -15.54
CA VAL A 644 3.22 8.62 -16.23
C VAL A 644 2.14 7.94 -17.06
N GLN A 645 2.37 7.85 -18.38
CA GLN A 645 1.53 7.12 -19.32
C GLN A 645 2.18 5.77 -19.63
N GLY A 646 1.43 4.68 -19.56
CA GLY A 646 1.91 3.35 -19.97
C GLY A 646 1.70 3.05 -21.46
N VAL A 647 2.31 1.97 -21.92
CA VAL A 647 2.23 1.45 -23.30
C VAL A 647 1.88 -0.02 -23.22
N PHE A 648 0.77 -0.42 -23.86
CA PHE A 648 0.08 -1.69 -23.58
C PHE A 648 -0.16 -2.57 -24.81
N ASN A 649 0.37 -2.18 -25.96
CA ASN A 649 0.25 -2.94 -27.20
C ASN A 649 1.62 -3.16 -27.81
N LYS A 650 1.82 -4.37 -28.35
CA LYS A 650 3.02 -4.74 -29.11
C LYS A 650 3.16 -3.93 -30.39
N GLY A 651 4.38 -3.50 -30.72
CA GLY A 651 4.64 -2.68 -31.91
C GLY A 651 4.01 -1.29 -31.86
N GLN A 652 3.63 -0.79 -30.68
CA GLN A 652 3.03 0.53 -30.56
C GLN A 652 4.09 1.62 -30.74
N GLU A 653 4.00 2.36 -31.85
CA GLU A 653 4.91 3.45 -32.22
C GLU A 653 4.55 4.81 -31.58
N GLN A 654 3.27 5.03 -31.26
CA GLN A 654 2.79 6.25 -30.61
C GLN A 654 1.66 5.96 -29.62
N VAL A 655 1.48 6.85 -28.64
CA VAL A 655 0.36 6.82 -27.69
C VAL A 655 -0.28 8.19 -27.59
N ASP A 656 -1.61 8.22 -27.47
CA ASP A 656 -2.36 9.43 -27.16
C ASP A 656 -2.37 9.63 -25.64
N VAL A 657 -1.78 10.73 -25.17
CA VAL A 657 -1.71 11.08 -23.75
C VAL A 657 -2.83 12.06 -23.41
N PHE A 658 -3.70 11.67 -22.49
CA PHE A 658 -4.66 12.58 -21.86
C PHE A 658 -3.98 13.43 -20.78
N LEU A 659 -4.05 14.76 -20.91
CA LEU A 659 -3.42 15.72 -19.99
C LEU A 659 -4.49 16.50 -19.19
N PRO A 660 -4.60 16.29 -17.86
CA PRO A 660 -5.70 16.83 -17.05
C PRO A 660 -5.52 18.29 -16.62
N GLY A 661 -6.63 19.04 -16.62
CA GLY A 661 -6.73 20.42 -16.13
C GLY A 661 -7.12 21.41 -17.24
N ARG A 662 -8.42 21.52 -17.52
CA ARG A 662 -8.97 22.19 -18.73
C ARG A 662 -8.64 23.69 -18.88
N ASP A 663 -8.35 24.40 -17.77
CA ASP A 663 -8.16 25.85 -17.73
C ASP A 663 -6.72 26.32 -17.40
N GLN A 664 -5.73 25.42 -17.37
CA GLN A 664 -4.32 25.80 -17.18
C GLN A 664 -3.41 24.94 -18.08
N LYS A 665 -2.58 25.57 -18.93
CA LYS A 665 -1.61 24.85 -19.79
C LYS A 665 -0.38 24.42 -18.99
N LEU A 666 -0.61 23.51 -18.05
CA LEU A 666 0.41 22.90 -17.17
C LEU A 666 1.40 21.98 -17.91
N TYR A 667 1.14 21.74 -19.19
CA TYR A 667 2.00 21.08 -20.16
C TYR A 667 1.86 21.81 -21.51
N SER A 668 2.95 21.96 -22.27
CA SER A 668 2.95 22.69 -23.54
C SER A 668 2.40 21.83 -24.70
N GLY A 669 1.08 21.72 -24.81
CA GLY A 669 0.43 20.93 -25.86
C GLY A 669 -1.10 21.04 -25.90
N SER A 670 -1.72 20.20 -26.72
CA SER A 670 -3.15 19.91 -26.74
C SER A 670 -3.55 18.91 -25.64
N HIS A 671 -4.83 18.86 -25.26
CA HIS A 671 -5.37 17.94 -24.25
C HIS A 671 -5.05 16.46 -24.53
N ASN A 672 -5.07 16.10 -25.81
CA ASN A 672 -4.59 14.84 -26.36
C ASN A 672 -3.25 15.13 -27.03
N LEU A 673 -2.19 14.43 -26.61
CA LEU A 673 -0.84 14.58 -27.14
C LEU A 673 -0.37 13.25 -27.72
N PHE A 674 -0.21 13.19 -29.05
CA PHE A 674 0.46 12.10 -29.72
C PHE A 674 1.95 12.09 -29.35
N TYR A 675 2.33 11.18 -28.46
CA TYR A 675 3.71 11.01 -28.03
C TYR A 675 4.36 9.85 -28.79
N PRO A 676 5.42 10.09 -29.59
CA PRO A 676 6.07 9.06 -30.38
C PRO A 676 7.14 8.33 -29.54
N LEU A 677 7.09 7.00 -29.56
CA LEU A 677 7.63 6.12 -28.52
C LEU A 677 9.09 5.69 -28.75
N GLU A 678 9.75 6.16 -29.81
CA GLU A 678 11.22 6.13 -29.95
C GLU A 678 11.92 6.93 -28.86
N LYS A 679 11.20 7.86 -28.22
CA LYS A 679 11.66 8.66 -27.07
C LYS A 679 11.50 7.95 -25.72
N GLY A 680 10.94 6.73 -25.70
CA GLY A 680 10.57 5.99 -24.50
C GLY A 680 9.09 6.16 -24.12
N ILE A 681 8.70 5.82 -22.89
CA ILE A 681 7.32 6.08 -22.43
C ILE A 681 7.11 7.58 -22.09
N PRO A 682 5.89 8.11 -22.27
CA PRO A 682 5.59 9.50 -21.95
C PRO A 682 5.59 9.73 -20.43
N VAL A 683 6.39 10.69 -19.97
CA VAL A 683 6.47 11.11 -18.56
C VAL A 683 6.61 12.62 -18.51
N PHE A 684 5.74 13.28 -17.74
CA PHE A 684 5.62 14.74 -17.71
C PHE A 684 5.66 15.27 -16.28
N ILE A 685 6.19 16.48 -16.08
CA ILE A 685 6.23 17.16 -14.77
C ILE A 685 5.24 18.33 -14.81
N LYS A 686 4.22 18.27 -13.95
CA LYS A 686 3.15 19.27 -13.83
C LYS A 686 3.73 20.64 -13.52
N GLY A 687 3.36 21.67 -14.29
CA GLY A 687 3.64 23.07 -13.93
C GLY A 687 3.23 23.39 -12.49
N GLY A 688 3.99 24.25 -11.82
CA GLY A 688 3.84 24.51 -10.39
C GLY A 688 4.60 23.53 -9.48
N SER A 689 5.37 22.59 -10.03
CA SER A 689 6.09 21.55 -9.25
C SER A 689 7.60 21.75 -9.19
N ILE A 690 8.22 21.31 -8.08
CA ILE A 690 9.67 21.19 -7.93
C ILE A 690 10.04 19.75 -7.57
N ILE A 691 10.87 19.12 -8.41
CA ILE A 691 11.28 17.71 -8.29
C ILE A 691 12.77 17.64 -7.92
N PRO A 692 13.15 17.05 -6.76
CA PRO A 692 14.54 16.73 -6.45
C PRO A 692 14.96 15.42 -7.15
N ILE A 693 16.13 15.45 -7.80
CA ILE A 693 16.79 14.25 -8.35
C ILE A 693 18.27 14.24 -7.93
N LYS A 694 18.90 13.04 -7.96
CA LYS A 694 20.36 12.92 -7.97
C LYS A 694 20.79 12.59 -9.40
N ASP A 695 21.52 13.51 -10.05
CA ASP A 695 21.78 13.45 -11.50
C ASP A 695 22.93 12.48 -11.87
N VAL A 696 23.79 12.19 -10.88
CA VAL A 696 24.76 11.09 -10.89
C VAL A 696 24.04 9.82 -10.43
N VAL A 697 24.18 8.73 -11.20
CA VAL A 697 23.69 7.40 -10.81
C VAL A 697 24.87 6.53 -10.44
N ARG A 698 24.77 5.81 -9.32
CA ARG A 698 25.74 4.80 -8.87
C ARG A 698 25.11 3.41 -8.97
N ARG A 699 25.89 2.37 -8.70
CA ARG A 699 25.48 0.96 -8.76
C ARG A 699 24.36 0.57 -7.79
N SER A 700 24.21 1.30 -6.67
CA SER A 700 23.18 1.10 -5.64
C SER A 700 22.79 2.45 -5.01
N SER A 701 21.64 2.54 -4.33
CA SER A 701 21.16 3.78 -3.70
C SER A 701 22.07 4.22 -2.56
N SER A 702 22.58 3.26 -1.80
CA SER A 702 23.54 3.44 -0.71
C SER A 702 24.83 4.16 -1.16
N LEU A 703 25.27 3.96 -2.40
CA LEU A 703 26.41 4.69 -2.98
C LEU A 703 26.05 6.12 -3.42
N MET A 704 24.76 6.42 -3.61
CA MET A 704 24.24 7.75 -3.95
C MET A 704 23.97 8.63 -2.70
N PHE A 705 24.14 8.12 -1.48
CA PHE A 705 23.78 8.84 -0.23
C PHE A 705 24.31 10.29 -0.17
N GLN A 706 25.58 10.48 -0.55
CA GLN A 706 26.30 11.77 -0.56
C GLN A 706 26.36 12.43 -1.95
N ASP A 707 25.71 11.89 -2.98
CA ASP A 707 25.72 12.51 -4.31
C ASP A 707 24.88 13.79 -4.35
N PRO A 708 25.37 14.85 -5.03
CA PRO A 708 24.74 16.15 -4.99
C PRO A 708 23.42 16.18 -5.77
N TYR A 709 22.50 16.99 -5.26
CA TYR A 709 21.14 17.11 -5.78
C TYR A 709 21.09 18.04 -6.99
N THR A 710 20.07 17.80 -7.81
CA THR A 710 19.59 18.67 -8.87
C THR A 710 18.11 18.95 -8.64
N LEU A 711 17.69 20.20 -8.78
CA LEU A 711 16.28 20.58 -8.72
C LEU A 711 15.76 20.84 -10.14
N ILE A 712 14.68 20.14 -10.52
CA ILE A 712 13.87 20.48 -11.68
C ILE A 712 12.70 21.32 -11.19
N VAL A 713 12.59 22.56 -11.68
CA VAL A 713 11.54 23.52 -11.35
C VAL A 713 10.68 23.71 -12.60
N ALA A 714 9.44 23.22 -12.58
CA ALA A 714 8.49 23.41 -13.67
C ALA A 714 7.55 24.58 -13.30
N LEU A 715 7.74 25.75 -13.92
CA LEU A 715 6.92 26.92 -13.62
C LEU A 715 5.53 26.82 -14.24
N ASP A 716 4.50 27.16 -13.45
CA ASP A 716 3.14 27.33 -13.95
C ASP A 716 2.98 28.64 -14.77
N GLU A 717 1.76 28.89 -15.24
CA GLU A 717 1.39 30.10 -15.97
C GLU A 717 1.58 31.38 -15.12
N ASN A 718 1.49 31.29 -13.80
CA ASN A 718 1.71 32.37 -12.84
C ASN A 718 3.21 32.61 -12.53
N GLN A 719 4.12 31.81 -13.12
CA GLN A 719 5.56 31.79 -12.79
C GLN A 719 5.83 31.44 -11.33
N GLN A 720 5.13 30.42 -10.84
CA GLN A 720 5.27 29.86 -9.51
C GLN A 720 5.58 28.37 -9.58
N ALA A 721 6.21 27.85 -8.52
CA ALA A 721 6.34 26.41 -8.29
C ALA A 721 6.55 26.12 -6.80
N LYS A 722 6.18 24.91 -6.35
CA LYS A 722 6.46 24.40 -5.00
C LYS A 722 6.84 22.92 -5.06
N GLY A 723 7.70 22.50 -4.15
CA GLY A 723 8.01 21.10 -3.90
C GLY A 723 8.71 20.93 -2.56
N PHE A 724 9.04 19.68 -2.25
CA PHE A 724 9.69 19.31 -1.00
C PHE A 724 10.89 18.41 -1.27
N VAL A 725 11.84 18.39 -0.33
CA VAL A 725 12.88 17.37 -0.26
C VAL A 725 13.01 16.87 1.17
N TYR A 726 12.88 15.56 1.36
CA TYR A 726 13.14 14.89 2.63
C TYR A 726 14.56 14.31 2.67
N GLN A 727 15.23 14.41 3.81
CA GLN A 727 16.58 13.88 4.05
C GLN A 727 16.74 13.40 5.49
N ASP A 728 17.25 12.18 5.68
CA ASP A 728 17.61 11.56 6.97
C ASP A 728 18.81 10.61 6.78
N ASP A 729 19.04 9.64 7.67
CA ASP A 729 20.09 8.62 7.51
C ASP A 729 19.72 7.43 6.59
N GLU A 730 18.60 7.55 5.85
CA GLU A 730 18.09 6.61 4.84
C GLU A 730 17.75 5.18 5.36
N LYS A 731 17.91 4.88 6.66
CA LYS A 731 17.77 3.49 7.19
C LYS A 731 17.22 3.31 8.61
N SER A 732 17.33 4.29 9.51
CA SER A 732 17.07 4.09 10.95
C SER A 732 15.76 4.76 11.43
N PHE A 733 15.41 4.53 12.69
CA PHE A 733 14.30 5.23 13.36
C PHE A 733 14.67 6.61 13.93
N ASN A 734 15.89 7.13 13.69
CA ASN A 734 16.33 8.42 14.25
C ASN A 734 15.47 9.61 13.79
N TYR A 735 14.82 9.53 12.62
CA TYR A 735 13.88 10.55 12.17
C TYR A 735 12.70 10.77 13.15
N LEU A 736 12.30 9.75 13.94
CA LEU A 736 11.28 9.88 14.99
C LEU A 736 11.74 10.76 16.17
N LYS A 737 13.05 11.00 16.30
CA LYS A 737 13.67 11.95 17.25
C LYS A 737 13.85 13.35 16.65
N ASN A 738 13.27 13.60 15.47
CA ASN A 738 13.48 14.77 14.62
C ASN A 738 14.90 14.85 13.99
N GLU A 739 15.66 13.74 13.89
CA GLU A 739 16.92 13.72 13.12
C GLU A 739 16.66 13.59 11.60
N PHE A 740 16.01 14.59 11.01
CA PHE A 740 15.77 14.71 9.57
C PHE A 740 15.70 16.18 9.15
N VAL A 741 15.65 16.44 7.84
CA VAL A 741 15.27 17.73 7.26
C VAL A 741 14.15 17.53 6.24
N LEU A 742 13.10 18.36 6.33
CA LEU A 742 12.09 18.50 5.30
C LEU A 742 12.20 19.92 4.73
N ASN A 743 12.93 20.07 3.61
CA ASN A 743 13.06 21.35 2.95
C ASN A 743 11.84 21.63 2.07
N GLU A 744 11.06 22.65 2.40
CA GLU A 744 10.09 23.23 1.48
C GLU A 744 10.82 24.19 0.54
N ILE A 745 10.73 23.93 -0.77
CA ILE A 745 11.31 24.78 -1.81
C ILE A 745 10.17 25.39 -2.61
N SER A 746 10.22 26.71 -2.83
CA SER A 746 9.24 27.43 -3.63
C SER A 746 9.89 28.42 -4.59
N PHE A 747 9.28 28.62 -5.75
CA PHE A 747 9.60 29.67 -6.69
C PHE A 747 8.43 30.66 -6.75
N GLN A 748 8.69 31.95 -6.55
CA GLN A 748 7.72 33.03 -6.73
C GLN A 748 8.47 34.36 -6.94
N GLY A 749 7.94 35.25 -7.79
CA GLY A 749 8.48 36.61 -7.94
C GLY A 749 9.96 36.66 -8.35
N ASN A 750 10.35 35.81 -9.30
CA ASN A 750 11.73 35.62 -9.77
C ASN A 750 12.73 35.15 -8.70
N LYS A 751 12.25 34.52 -7.61
CA LYS A 751 13.09 33.95 -6.55
C LYS A 751 12.74 32.49 -6.29
N LEU A 752 13.77 31.65 -6.21
CA LEU A 752 13.72 30.30 -5.66
C LEU A 752 14.19 30.37 -4.20
N ILE A 753 13.39 29.88 -3.26
CA ILE A 753 13.62 29.99 -1.81
C ILE A 753 13.56 28.60 -1.19
N SER A 754 14.53 28.30 -0.32
CA SER A 754 14.51 27.14 0.56
C SER A 754 14.06 27.51 1.97
N ASN A 755 13.23 26.66 2.56
CA ASN A 755 12.87 26.65 3.96
C ASN A 755 13.10 25.23 4.54
N PRO A 756 14.23 24.96 5.22
CA PRO A 756 14.53 23.64 5.79
C PRO A 756 13.58 23.21 6.93
N ASN A 757 12.72 24.13 7.39
CA ASN A 757 11.63 23.86 8.34
C ASN A 757 10.28 23.79 7.59
N GLY A 758 10.23 22.97 6.53
CA GLY A 758 9.01 22.73 5.75
C GLY A 758 7.99 21.87 6.50
N SER A 759 6.74 21.89 6.05
CA SER A 759 5.68 21.05 6.61
C SER A 759 4.59 20.74 5.58
N PHE A 760 4.06 19.52 5.63
CA PHE A 760 2.86 19.12 4.88
C PHE A 760 1.54 19.56 5.57
N GLY A 761 1.61 20.42 6.60
CA GLY A 761 0.44 20.88 7.35
C GLY A 761 -0.13 19.85 8.34
N PHE A 762 0.61 18.76 8.59
CA PHE A 762 0.20 17.65 9.45
C PHE A 762 1.40 17.21 10.31
N ASP A 763 1.14 16.74 11.52
CA ASP A 763 2.18 16.35 12.49
C ASP A 763 2.10 14.84 12.80
N ALA A 764 2.95 14.05 12.12
CA ALA A 764 3.05 12.60 12.29
C ALA A 764 3.26 12.18 13.75
N ARG A 765 3.89 13.04 14.57
CA ARG A 765 4.12 12.76 15.99
C ARG A 765 2.78 12.63 16.73
N LYS A 766 1.73 13.36 16.35
CA LYS A 766 0.38 13.22 16.96
C LYS A 766 -0.32 11.91 16.59
N VAL A 767 0.06 11.31 15.46
CA VAL A 767 -0.40 9.99 15.03
C VAL A 767 0.34 8.91 15.84
N TYR A 768 1.68 8.92 15.81
CA TYR A 768 2.51 7.86 16.41
C TYR A 768 2.91 8.03 17.89
N ALA A 769 2.63 9.15 18.55
CA ALA A 769 3.00 9.36 19.97
C ALA A 769 2.17 8.55 20.99
N ASN A 770 1.21 7.71 20.56
CA ASN A 770 0.49 6.85 21.50
C ASN A 770 1.36 5.63 21.86
N PRO A 771 1.72 5.42 23.14
CA PRO A 771 2.93 4.67 23.47
C PRO A 771 2.76 3.14 23.48
N ASP A 772 1.60 2.58 23.16
CA ASP A 772 1.29 1.16 23.44
C ASP A 772 2.16 0.16 22.65
N ASN A 773 2.44 0.41 21.37
CA ASN A 773 3.20 -0.52 20.51
C ASN A 773 4.72 -0.25 20.46
N PHE A 774 5.21 0.89 21.00
CA PHE A 774 6.64 1.27 20.96
C PHE A 774 7.19 1.72 22.33
N LYS A 775 6.52 1.30 23.41
CA LYS A 775 6.61 1.85 24.78
C LYS A 775 8.01 1.94 25.41
N ASN A 776 8.90 1.04 25.01
CA ASN A 776 10.12 0.71 25.76
C ASN A 776 11.45 1.12 25.08
N ALA A 777 11.42 1.75 23.90
CA ALA A 777 12.61 1.88 23.04
C ALA A 777 13.22 3.30 22.93
N TYR A 778 12.41 4.37 23.02
CA TYR A 778 12.83 5.70 22.53
C TYR A 778 12.54 6.84 23.52
N PRO A 779 13.55 7.34 24.26
CA PRO A 779 13.46 8.67 24.86
C PRO A 779 13.49 9.74 23.76
N PHE A 780 12.44 10.56 23.68
CA PHE A 780 12.41 11.74 22.83
C PHE A 780 13.30 12.83 23.44
N ALA A 781 14.48 13.02 22.88
CA ALA A 781 15.41 14.08 23.24
C ALA A 781 15.64 15.02 22.05
N GLU A 782 15.81 16.31 22.31
CA GLU A 782 16.34 17.25 21.33
C GLU A 782 17.84 16.97 21.15
N SER A 783 18.18 16.19 20.13
CA SER A 783 19.55 16.02 19.67
C SER A 783 19.97 17.20 18.79
N GLU A 784 21.18 17.73 18.95
CA GLU A 784 21.73 18.61 17.94
C GLU A 784 21.84 17.88 16.59
N LEU A 785 21.34 18.52 15.52
CA LEU A 785 21.56 18.10 14.13
C LEU A 785 23.03 18.27 13.69
N SER A 786 23.94 18.71 14.55
CA SER A 786 25.32 19.01 14.20
C SER A 786 26.08 17.77 13.66
N ASN A 787 26.91 18.00 12.63
CA ASN A 787 27.79 17.01 11.97
C ASN A 787 27.17 15.77 11.27
N LYS A 788 25.85 15.59 11.22
CA LYS A 788 25.19 14.49 10.48
C LYS A 788 25.55 14.51 8.98
N ASP A 789 25.78 13.35 8.37
CA ASP A 789 26.28 13.27 6.98
C ASP A 789 25.26 13.69 5.93
N TYR A 790 23.96 13.42 6.11
CA TYR A 790 22.94 13.80 5.12
C TYR A 790 22.81 15.32 4.94
N LEU A 791 23.23 16.12 5.93
CA LEU A 791 23.27 17.59 5.88
C LEU A 791 24.42 18.14 5.02
N LYS A 792 25.39 17.29 4.65
CA LYS A 792 26.53 17.66 3.79
C LYS A 792 26.18 17.58 2.29
N ASN A 793 24.99 17.08 1.96
CA ASN A 793 24.46 17.04 0.59
C ASN A 793 24.31 18.45 0.01
N THR A 794 24.97 18.69 -1.13
CA THR A 794 24.99 20.00 -1.80
C THR A 794 24.05 20.05 -3.01
N LEU A 795 23.66 21.26 -3.39
CA LEU A 795 22.91 21.55 -4.60
C LEU A 795 23.89 21.89 -5.74
N ASN A 796 24.04 21.01 -6.72
CA ASN A 796 25.00 21.17 -7.82
C ASN A 796 24.38 21.73 -9.11
N LYS A 797 23.05 21.68 -9.26
CA LYS A 797 22.38 22.12 -10.50
C LYS A 797 20.92 22.47 -10.25
N ILE A 798 20.43 23.48 -10.96
CA ILE A 798 19.00 23.84 -11.00
C ILE A 798 18.61 23.97 -12.46
N ILE A 799 17.49 23.34 -12.86
CA ILE A 799 16.89 23.47 -14.18
C ILE A 799 15.50 24.06 -13.99
N ILE A 800 15.27 25.27 -14.51
CA ILE A 800 13.97 25.95 -14.46
C ILE A 800 13.38 25.97 -15.86
N TYR A 801 12.23 25.33 -16.03
CA TYR A 801 11.46 25.27 -17.27
C TYR A 801 10.41 26.38 -17.30
N ASN A 802 10.00 26.80 -18.50
CA ASN A 802 8.97 27.82 -18.72
C ASN A 802 9.31 29.17 -18.05
N VAL A 803 10.58 29.59 -18.11
CA VAL A 803 11.01 30.92 -17.64
C VAL A 803 10.71 31.94 -18.75
N LYS A 804 9.76 32.84 -18.52
CA LYS A 804 9.24 33.76 -19.55
C LYS A 804 10.27 34.74 -20.13
N ALA A 805 11.36 35.03 -19.42
CA ALA A 805 12.40 35.94 -19.88
C ALA A 805 13.80 35.51 -19.39
N LYS A 806 14.79 35.65 -20.27
CA LYS A 806 16.21 35.43 -19.97
C LYS A 806 16.67 36.40 -18.86
N PRO A 807 17.20 35.92 -17.72
CA PRO A 807 17.78 36.80 -16.72
C PRO A 807 19.07 37.42 -17.25
N ASN A 808 19.37 38.64 -16.80
CA ASN A 808 20.66 39.29 -16.98
C ASN A 808 21.69 38.67 -16.02
N ASN A 809 21.27 38.36 -14.78
CA ASN A 809 22.10 37.90 -13.68
C ASN A 809 21.35 36.90 -12.80
N VAL A 810 22.09 35.98 -12.18
CA VAL A 810 21.59 35.05 -11.17
C VAL A 810 22.47 35.15 -9.93
N TYR A 811 21.85 35.34 -8.77
CA TYR A 811 22.54 35.48 -7.48
C TYR A 811 22.03 34.45 -6.48
N LEU A 812 22.90 33.92 -5.63
CA LEU A 812 22.54 33.01 -4.53
C LEU A 812 23.02 33.53 -3.19
N SER A 813 22.15 33.55 -2.19
CA SER A 813 22.47 33.80 -0.78
C SER A 813 22.18 32.55 0.04
N ALA A 814 23.19 32.05 0.76
CA ALA A 814 23.15 30.88 1.64
C ALA A 814 24.12 31.11 2.81
N GLU A 815 23.91 30.49 3.97
CA GLU A 815 24.80 30.71 5.13
C GLU A 815 26.20 30.15 4.89
N SER A 816 26.32 28.95 4.31
CA SER A 816 27.60 28.33 3.94
C SER A 816 28.46 29.26 3.06
N LEU A 817 27.86 29.79 2.00
CA LEU A 817 28.51 30.71 1.05
C LEU A 817 28.87 32.05 1.70
N ASN A 818 27.98 32.59 2.56
CA ASN A 818 28.23 33.84 3.28
C ASN A 818 29.31 33.70 4.37
N ARG A 819 29.57 32.49 4.89
CA ARG A 819 30.71 32.21 5.79
C ARG A 819 32.02 32.04 5.02
N ALA A 820 31.98 31.57 3.77
CA ALA A 820 33.15 31.45 2.90
C ALA A 820 33.60 32.79 2.29
N ASN A 821 32.65 33.62 1.84
CA ASN A 821 32.94 34.94 1.25
C ASN A 821 33.12 36.02 2.32
N LYS A 822 34.36 36.54 2.45
CA LYS A 822 34.65 37.72 3.28
C LYS A 822 34.04 39.03 2.74
N THR A 823 33.56 39.02 1.49
CA THR A 823 32.86 40.13 0.83
C THR A 823 31.34 39.99 1.03
N ARG A 824 30.67 41.05 1.52
CA ARG A 824 29.21 41.08 1.80
C ARG A 824 28.31 41.14 0.55
N GLN A 825 28.71 40.52 -0.57
CA GLN A 825 27.89 40.43 -1.78
C GLN A 825 27.70 38.95 -2.18
N PRO A 826 26.47 38.53 -2.52
CA PRO A 826 26.21 37.16 -2.95
C PRO A 826 26.91 36.88 -4.29
N PRO A 827 27.50 35.69 -4.49
CA PRO A 827 28.15 35.34 -5.74
C PRO A 827 27.16 35.34 -6.91
N PHE A 828 27.62 35.84 -8.06
CA PHE A 828 26.97 35.61 -9.35
C PHE A 828 27.16 34.14 -9.74
N LEU A 829 26.09 33.45 -10.13
CA LEU A 829 26.16 32.07 -10.62
C LEU A 829 26.19 32.01 -12.15
N SER A 830 26.97 31.06 -12.68
CA SER A 830 26.95 30.76 -14.11
C SER A 830 25.63 30.08 -14.51
N PHE A 831 25.03 30.53 -15.60
CA PHE A 831 23.82 29.97 -16.15
C PHE A 831 23.87 29.87 -17.68
N MET A 832 23.04 28.99 -18.22
CA MET A 832 22.75 28.86 -19.65
C MET A 832 21.24 29.03 -19.81
N TYR A 833 20.79 29.79 -20.78
CA TYR A 833 19.38 29.94 -21.11
C TYR A 833 19.17 29.53 -22.57
N ASN A 834 18.20 28.65 -22.79
CA ASN A 834 17.75 28.24 -24.11
C ASN A 834 16.51 29.04 -24.48
N ASP A 835 16.67 29.96 -25.43
CA ASP A 835 15.64 30.89 -25.87
C ASP A 835 14.48 30.22 -26.64
N ALA A 836 14.65 28.99 -27.17
CA ALA A 836 13.61 28.25 -27.89
C ALA A 836 12.71 27.43 -26.95
N ASP A 837 13.30 26.76 -25.96
CA ASP A 837 12.58 25.88 -25.01
C ASP A 837 12.19 26.60 -23.70
N HIS A 838 12.57 27.87 -23.53
CA HIS A 838 12.40 28.65 -22.28
C HIS A 838 13.01 27.97 -21.02
N ILE A 839 14.16 27.31 -21.19
CA ILE A 839 14.86 26.57 -20.12
C ILE A 839 16.07 27.36 -19.62
N LEU A 840 16.10 27.63 -18.32
CA LEU A 840 17.26 28.16 -17.59
C LEU A 840 17.97 27.03 -16.83
N THR A 841 19.25 26.79 -17.13
CA THR A 841 20.10 25.85 -16.38
C THR A 841 21.19 26.60 -15.62
N ILE A 842 21.18 26.50 -14.29
CA ILE A 842 22.18 27.07 -13.39
C ILE A 842 23.10 25.94 -12.91
N LYS A 843 24.41 26.14 -13.00
CA LYS A 843 25.44 25.15 -12.63
C LYS A 843 26.19 25.57 -11.37
N GLN A 844 26.52 24.58 -10.53
CA GLN A 844 27.28 24.72 -9.29
C GLN A 844 26.77 25.82 -8.31
N PRO A 845 25.48 25.81 -7.87
CA PRO A 845 25.02 26.64 -6.76
C PRO A 845 25.84 26.46 -5.47
N GLY A 846 26.23 25.23 -5.13
CA GLY A 846 27.24 24.92 -4.12
C GLY A 846 26.80 25.05 -2.65
N CYS A 847 25.61 25.58 -2.37
CA CYS A 847 25.02 25.56 -1.03
C CYS A 847 24.61 24.15 -0.61
N PHE A 848 24.43 23.93 0.70
CA PHE A 848 23.82 22.71 1.22
C PHE A 848 22.31 22.70 0.93
N LEU A 849 21.75 21.51 0.73
CA LEU A 849 20.30 21.39 0.51
C LEU A 849 19.51 21.55 1.82
N SER A 850 20.14 21.31 2.96
CA SER A 850 19.53 21.38 4.29
C SER A 850 19.60 22.76 4.97
N GLU A 851 20.18 23.78 4.33
CA GLU A 851 20.27 25.13 4.88
C GLU A 851 19.25 26.08 4.25
N LYS A 852 18.97 27.21 4.91
CA LYS A 852 18.15 28.27 4.33
C LYS A 852 18.94 29.03 3.27
N TRP A 853 18.46 29.00 2.03
CA TRP A 853 19.04 29.75 0.91
C TRP A 853 17.96 30.42 0.04
N SER A 854 18.37 31.45 -0.72
CA SER A 854 17.53 32.06 -1.74
C SER A 854 18.33 32.45 -2.99
N LEU A 855 17.81 32.06 -4.15
CA LEU A 855 18.35 32.37 -5.46
C LEU A 855 17.42 33.35 -6.18
N THR A 856 17.99 34.44 -6.71
CA THR A 856 17.23 35.50 -7.39
C THR A 856 17.64 35.62 -8.85
N LEU A 857 16.66 35.67 -9.75
CA LEU A 857 16.81 36.01 -11.17
C LEU A 857 16.57 37.52 -11.36
N LYS A 858 17.42 38.22 -12.12
CA LYS A 858 17.36 39.67 -12.36
C LYS A 858 17.80 40.02 -13.78
#